data_AF-A0A7H9BI81-F1
#
_entry.id   AF-A0A7H9BI81-F1
#
_cell.length_a   1.000
_cell.length_b   1.000
_cell.length_c   1.000
_cell.angle_alpha   90.00
_cell.angle_beta   90.00
_cell.angle_gamma   90.00
#
_symmetry.space_group_name_H-M   'P 1'
#
loop_
_entity.id
_entity.type
_entity.pdbx_description
1 polymer ?
#
loop_
_entity_poly.entity_id
_entity_poly.type
_entity_poly.pdbx_seq_one_letter_code
_entity_poly.pdbx_strand_id
1 'polypeptide(L)'
;MPQSTQYGLIFLFRPHKAIPEHNWQPDLIQVSAYGKDLPFQAGQRWQISAKLKPVHSQINPSGFDLESWFLQQNIAATATVKTYQAIEGLSWDSQILRWRSQISTRIAQQLGHHPYIGVIKALTIGDQNQIPKDQWLRFSQTGVTHLISISGLHITMLAGLIGGVAVFLWRRMPIFASRLASQRVGIIAGVLAAISYSITSGMSIPTQRTVTMLIIAAICLWRNQRSPVSAVWLLALSIVVLIDPFSVLSIGFWLSFLIVGILLWACAGRIAEAQQWRVWLNSQWAATLGSLPLLLVIFGQFPLISPLANAFAIPLVSLIVTPLALLGLIEPSGLVLNFSAQIMAWCDIGLAWCVSLPFASWQHSPPPLYLLPAAMLGVMVLLLPKGFAARYLGGVLLLPLVLYAPPMVPNGEFRLIALDVGQGLSVLIQTASHAVLFDTGQLPNTDSTLLPSLRSLNAMKLDALILSHNDNDHIGAAPTLLARWPIGQLIHSLPAEHALLQAQYQQHRPVKCSAGQHWQWDQVQFDIIWPSANYAVATDNAQGCVLRISNGKYSALITADIGKAEEAALIAAGLARSDILLVPHHGSKTSSSQPFISATQAQYAVFSAGFMNRFGHPKPEIIARYQSANATILRTDELGALRFQVGQQIQMQAERHIHPHYWYTSSALQENSE
;
A
#
# COMPACT_ATOMS: atom_id res chain seq x y z
N MET A 1 -7.53 -17.91 0.52
CA MET A 1 -8.58 -18.49 -0.36
C MET A 1 -8.32 -17.99 -1.77
N PRO A 2 -8.74 -18.72 -2.82
CA PRO A 2 -8.65 -18.22 -4.18
C PRO A 2 -9.37 -16.87 -4.33
N GLN A 3 -8.68 -15.92 -4.95
CA GLN A 3 -9.15 -14.57 -5.19
C GLN A 3 -9.41 -14.41 -6.68
N SER A 4 -10.63 -14.01 -7.02
CA SER A 4 -10.98 -13.65 -8.39
C SER A 4 -10.37 -12.31 -8.77
N THR A 5 -9.71 -12.29 -9.92
CA THR A 5 -9.20 -11.11 -10.59
C THR A 5 -9.87 -10.99 -11.95
N GLN A 6 -9.72 -9.85 -12.61
CA GLN A 6 -10.19 -9.66 -13.99
C GLN A 6 -9.59 -10.67 -14.99
N TYR A 7 -8.46 -11.30 -14.66
CA TYR A 7 -7.72 -12.20 -15.55
C TYR A 7 -7.80 -13.69 -15.16
N GLY A 8 -8.37 -14.02 -14.00
CA GLY A 8 -8.42 -15.38 -13.48
C GLY A 8 -8.38 -15.44 -11.96
N LEU A 9 -7.64 -16.40 -11.39
CA LEU A 9 -7.51 -16.61 -9.95
C LEU A 9 -6.09 -16.39 -9.44
N ILE A 10 -5.97 -15.74 -8.28
CA ILE A 10 -4.73 -15.70 -7.49
C ILE A 10 -4.96 -16.45 -6.19
N PHE A 11 -4.05 -17.35 -5.82
CA PHE A 11 -4.15 -18.13 -4.59
C PHE A 11 -2.79 -18.50 -4.02
N LEU A 12 -2.75 -18.81 -2.73
CA LEU A 12 -1.56 -19.35 -2.08
C LEU A 12 -1.54 -20.87 -2.26
N PHE A 13 -0.36 -21.42 -2.56
CA PHE A 13 -0.13 -22.84 -2.76
C PHE A 13 1.06 -23.30 -1.90
N ARG A 14 0.89 -24.42 -1.20
CA ARG A 14 1.94 -25.08 -0.39
C ARG A 14 2.48 -26.29 -1.15
N PRO A 15 3.66 -26.19 -1.79
CA PRO A 15 4.27 -27.32 -2.48
C PRO A 15 4.63 -28.43 -1.49
N HIS A 16 4.06 -29.63 -1.66
CA HIS A 16 4.44 -30.81 -0.88
C HIS A 16 5.56 -31.63 -1.53
N LYS A 17 5.61 -31.66 -2.88
CA LYS A 17 6.60 -32.39 -3.65
C LYS A 17 6.82 -31.69 -5.00
N ALA A 18 8.07 -31.44 -5.37
CA ALA A 18 8.44 -31.01 -6.72
C ALA A 18 8.59 -32.22 -7.65
N ILE A 19 8.13 -32.10 -8.90
CA ILE A 19 8.25 -33.14 -9.94
C ILE A 19 8.74 -32.47 -11.24
N PRO A 20 9.96 -32.76 -11.73
CA PRO A 20 10.99 -33.60 -11.11
C PRO A 20 11.48 -33.05 -9.77
N GLU A 21 12.12 -33.89 -8.95
CA GLU A 21 12.68 -33.44 -7.67
C GLU A 21 13.68 -32.31 -7.91
N HIS A 22 13.57 -31.27 -7.09
CA HIS A 22 14.37 -30.07 -7.21
C HIS A 22 14.89 -29.71 -5.81
N ASN A 23 16.14 -29.24 -5.73
CA ASN A 23 16.79 -28.93 -4.44
C ASN A 23 16.16 -27.74 -3.71
N TRP A 24 15.40 -26.91 -4.43
CA TRP A 24 14.70 -25.77 -3.86
C TRP A 24 13.19 -26.01 -3.88
N GLN A 25 12.60 -26.15 -2.69
CA GLN A 25 11.16 -26.32 -2.50
C GLN A 25 10.66 -25.24 -1.53
N PRO A 26 10.04 -24.16 -2.02
CA PRO A 26 9.49 -23.13 -1.16
C PRO A 26 8.29 -23.67 -0.37
N ASP A 27 8.16 -23.28 0.90
CA ASP A 27 7.03 -23.67 1.75
C ASP A 27 5.69 -23.11 1.27
N LEU A 28 5.73 -21.89 0.72
CA LEU A 28 4.55 -21.17 0.26
C LEU A 28 4.89 -20.32 -0.97
N ILE A 29 4.02 -20.39 -1.97
CA ILE A 29 4.10 -19.58 -3.19
C ILE A 29 2.75 -18.95 -3.50
N GLN A 30 2.77 -17.78 -4.14
CA GLN A 30 1.57 -17.18 -4.70
C GLN A 30 1.43 -17.61 -6.16
N VAL A 31 0.32 -18.26 -6.49
CA VAL A 31 0.03 -18.81 -7.81
C VAL A 31 -1.03 -17.95 -8.49
N SER A 32 -0.76 -17.55 -9.73
CA SER A 32 -1.71 -16.94 -10.65
C SER A 32 -2.11 -17.96 -11.71
N ALA A 33 -3.41 -18.19 -11.85
CA ALA A 33 -4.00 -19.01 -12.89
C ALA A 33 -4.89 -18.11 -13.78
N TYR A 34 -4.61 -18.10 -15.07
CA TYR A 34 -5.34 -17.28 -16.05
C TYR A 34 -6.44 -18.08 -16.72
N GLY A 35 -7.59 -17.45 -16.96
CA GLY A 35 -8.74 -18.08 -17.61
C GLY A 35 -10.06 -17.83 -16.87
N LYS A 36 -11.16 -18.26 -17.49
CA LYS A 36 -12.50 -18.24 -16.89
C LYS A 36 -12.82 -19.59 -16.25
N ASP A 37 -13.66 -19.58 -15.22
CA ASP A 37 -14.23 -20.78 -14.58
C ASP A 37 -13.19 -21.83 -14.12
N LEU A 38 -12.13 -21.35 -13.48
CA LEU A 38 -11.06 -22.21 -12.97
C LEU A 38 -11.52 -23.04 -11.77
N PRO A 39 -11.20 -24.35 -11.70
CA PRO A 39 -11.77 -25.28 -10.71
C PRO A 39 -11.11 -25.23 -9.32
N PHE A 40 -10.19 -24.28 -9.07
CA PHE A 40 -9.43 -24.23 -7.82
C PHE A 40 -10.31 -23.85 -6.63
N GLN A 41 -10.40 -24.72 -5.63
CA GLN A 41 -11.07 -24.42 -4.36
C GLN A 41 -10.10 -24.52 -3.18
N ALA A 42 -10.40 -23.76 -2.12
CA ALA A 42 -9.57 -23.73 -0.91
C ALA A 42 -9.54 -25.12 -0.23
N GLY A 43 -8.35 -25.54 0.21
CA GLY A 43 -8.17 -26.83 0.90
C GLY A 43 -8.28 -28.06 -0.01
N GLN A 44 -7.99 -27.92 -1.31
CA GLN A 44 -7.80 -29.04 -2.23
C GLN A 44 -6.31 -29.28 -2.49
N ARG A 45 -5.97 -30.50 -2.94
CA ARG A 45 -4.62 -30.84 -3.43
C ARG A 45 -4.63 -30.83 -4.96
N TRP A 46 -3.60 -30.24 -5.54
CA TRP A 46 -3.44 -30.10 -6.97
C TRP A 46 -2.00 -30.41 -7.36
N GLN A 47 -1.82 -31.05 -8.50
CA GLN A 47 -0.55 -31.07 -9.22
C GLN A 47 -0.60 -29.94 -10.24
N ILE A 48 0.36 -29.02 -10.16
CA ILE A 48 0.44 -27.88 -11.08
C ILE A 48 1.81 -27.87 -11.75
N SER A 49 1.83 -27.71 -13.07
CA SER A 49 3.02 -27.24 -13.76
C SER A 49 2.96 -25.72 -13.81
N ALA A 50 3.96 -25.03 -13.26
CA ALA A 50 3.95 -23.58 -13.17
C ALA A 50 5.32 -22.99 -13.52
N LYS A 51 5.33 -21.77 -14.07
CA LYS A 51 6.55 -20.97 -14.24
C LYS A 51 6.75 -20.13 -12.98
N LEU A 52 7.78 -20.44 -12.21
CA LEU A 52 8.19 -19.67 -11.04
C LEU A 52 8.87 -18.36 -11.48
N LYS A 53 8.68 -17.31 -10.69
CA LYS A 53 9.38 -16.04 -10.78
C LYS A 53 9.75 -15.56 -9.37
N PRO A 54 10.93 -14.96 -9.20
CA PRO A 54 11.28 -14.31 -7.94
C PRO A 54 10.30 -13.17 -7.67
N VAL A 55 10.11 -12.87 -6.38
CA VAL A 55 9.35 -11.71 -5.96
C VAL A 55 10.21 -10.48 -6.22
N HIS A 56 9.67 -9.46 -6.87
CA HIS A 56 10.39 -8.23 -7.13
C HIS A 56 9.47 -7.03 -6.88
N SER A 57 9.94 -6.10 -6.06
CA SER A 57 9.16 -4.90 -5.72
C SER A 57 9.55 -3.72 -6.59
N GLN A 58 8.57 -2.85 -6.82
CA GLN A 58 8.81 -1.51 -7.30
C GLN A 58 9.31 -0.66 -6.13
N ILE A 59 10.55 -0.18 -6.19
CA ILE A 59 11.15 0.54 -5.06
C ILE A 59 11.22 2.03 -5.36
N ASN A 60 10.47 2.81 -4.59
CA ASN A 60 10.36 4.26 -4.72
C ASN A 60 10.49 4.91 -3.32
N PRO A 61 10.72 6.24 -3.22
CA PRO A 61 10.91 6.93 -1.95
C PRO A 61 9.82 6.68 -0.90
N SER A 62 8.60 6.40 -1.37
CA SER A 62 7.54 5.82 -0.54
C SER A 62 6.62 4.97 -1.40
N GLY A 63 5.97 4.00 -0.79
CA GLY A 63 5.07 3.10 -1.49
C GLY A 63 5.01 1.74 -0.83
N PHE A 64 4.37 0.80 -1.51
CA PHE A 64 4.25 -0.57 -1.05
C PHE A 64 5.47 -1.40 -1.44
N ASP A 65 6.20 -1.91 -0.44
CA ASP A 65 7.29 -2.87 -0.63
C ASP A 65 6.73 -4.30 -0.68
N LEU A 66 6.63 -4.83 -1.90
CA LEU A 66 6.13 -6.18 -2.17
C LEU A 66 7.09 -7.26 -1.66
N GLU A 67 8.41 -7.05 -1.74
CA GLU A 67 9.41 -8.03 -1.31
C GLU A 67 9.34 -8.20 0.22
N SER A 68 9.29 -7.08 0.95
CA SER A 68 9.07 -7.09 2.40
C SER A 68 7.73 -7.74 2.78
N TRP A 69 6.64 -7.42 2.08
CA TRP A 69 5.34 -8.02 2.35
C TRP A 69 5.33 -9.53 2.11
N PHE A 70 5.95 -10.01 1.03
CA PHE A 70 6.05 -11.44 0.75
C PHE A 70 6.90 -12.18 1.78
N LEU A 71 8.03 -11.59 2.18
CA LEU A 71 8.86 -12.12 3.26
C LEU A 71 8.06 -12.22 4.56
N GLN A 72 7.30 -11.18 4.91
CA GLN A 72 6.40 -11.15 6.07
C GLN A 72 5.32 -12.25 6.01
N GLN A 73 4.85 -12.62 4.82
CA GLN A 73 3.86 -13.68 4.63
C GLN A 73 4.50 -15.08 4.44
N ASN A 74 5.84 -15.18 4.55
CA ASN A 74 6.61 -16.39 4.23
C ASN A 74 6.36 -16.91 2.79
N ILE A 75 6.06 -16.01 1.84
CA ILE A 75 5.85 -16.36 0.43
C ILE A 75 7.19 -16.20 -0.30
N ALA A 76 7.76 -17.30 -0.76
CA ALA A 76 9.10 -17.29 -1.34
C ALA A 76 9.12 -16.96 -2.84
N ALA A 77 8.01 -17.15 -3.56
CA ALA A 77 7.95 -16.93 -5.00
C ALA A 77 6.54 -16.66 -5.51
N THR A 78 6.48 -16.10 -6.72
CA THR A 78 5.26 -16.07 -7.53
C THR A 78 5.32 -17.16 -8.60
N ALA A 79 4.17 -17.66 -9.04
CA ALA A 79 4.09 -18.71 -10.04
C ALA A 79 2.91 -18.47 -10.99
N THR A 80 3.07 -18.78 -12.27
CA THR A 80 1.98 -18.80 -13.25
C THR A 80 1.66 -20.22 -13.67
N VAL A 81 0.41 -20.66 -13.52
CA VAL A 81 -0.05 -22.00 -13.90
C VAL A 81 0.01 -22.18 -15.41
N LYS A 82 0.58 -23.31 -15.85
CA LYS A 82 0.54 -23.80 -17.24
C LYS A 82 -0.46 -24.95 -17.39
N THR A 83 -0.34 -25.96 -16.54
CA THR A 83 -1.23 -27.13 -16.51
C THR A 83 -1.56 -27.49 -15.06
N TYR A 84 -2.72 -28.12 -14.85
CA TYR A 84 -3.18 -28.49 -13.52
C TYR A 84 -3.98 -29.79 -13.56
N GLN A 85 -3.88 -30.57 -12.48
CA GLN A 85 -4.62 -31.81 -12.26
C GLN A 85 -5.01 -31.91 -10.78
N ALA A 86 -6.27 -32.24 -10.50
CA ALA A 86 -6.74 -32.44 -9.14
C ALA A 86 -6.16 -33.76 -8.58
N ILE A 87 -5.74 -33.74 -7.32
CA ILE A 87 -5.28 -34.94 -6.60
C ILE A 87 -6.18 -35.17 -5.39
N GLU A 88 -6.47 -36.43 -5.10
CA GLU A 88 -7.20 -36.81 -3.88
C GLU A 88 -6.35 -36.60 -2.61
N GLY A 89 -7.04 -36.38 -1.50
CA GLY A 89 -6.45 -36.26 -0.17
C GLY A 89 -6.61 -34.88 0.47
N LEU A 90 -6.59 -34.88 1.79
CA LEU A 90 -6.80 -33.71 2.63
C LEU A 90 -5.66 -33.60 3.63
N SER A 91 -5.13 -32.39 3.78
CA SER A 91 -4.27 -32.02 4.90
C SER A 91 -5.13 -31.47 6.05
N TRP A 92 -4.62 -31.46 7.28
CA TRP A 92 -5.39 -31.01 8.46
C TRP A 92 -5.80 -29.52 8.37
N ASP A 93 -4.94 -28.66 7.83
CA ASP A 93 -5.19 -27.25 7.53
C ASP A 93 -6.25 -27.03 6.44
N SER A 94 -6.47 -28.03 5.57
CA SER A 94 -7.47 -27.97 4.51
C SER A 94 -8.90 -27.83 5.04
N GLN A 95 -9.19 -28.35 6.24
CA GLN A 95 -10.53 -28.30 6.82
C GLN A 95 -10.92 -26.88 7.22
N ILE A 96 -10.01 -26.12 7.85
CA ILE A 96 -10.24 -24.73 8.23
C ILE A 96 -10.43 -23.87 6.97
N LEU A 97 -9.60 -24.09 5.95
CA LEU A 97 -9.69 -23.36 4.68
C LEU A 97 -11.00 -23.66 3.94
N ARG A 98 -11.46 -24.91 3.93
CA ARG A 98 -12.75 -25.31 3.36
C ARG A 98 -13.91 -24.70 4.12
N TRP A 99 -13.88 -24.74 5.45
CA TRP A 99 -14.92 -24.15 6.28
C TRP A 99 -15.03 -22.63 6.07
N ARG A 100 -13.90 -21.91 6.02
CA ARG A 100 -13.86 -20.48 5.64
C ARG A 100 -14.42 -20.25 4.24
N SER A 101 -14.10 -21.12 3.29
CA SER A 101 -14.62 -21.04 1.92
C SER A 101 -16.14 -21.26 1.88
N GLN A 102 -16.66 -22.22 2.62
CA GLN A 102 -18.09 -22.49 2.74
C GLN A 102 -18.83 -21.30 3.34
N ILE A 103 -18.28 -20.66 4.38
CA ILE A 103 -18.84 -19.44 4.95
C ILE A 103 -18.82 -18.30 3.92
N SER A 104 -17.71 -18.11 3.20
CA SER A 104 -17.64 -17.08 2.16
C SER A 104 -18.68 -17.29 1.05
N THR A 105 -18.89 -18.53 0.64
CA THR A 105 -19.93 -18.91 -0.33
C THR A 105 -21.33 -18.68 0.23
N ARG A 106 -21.59 -19.06 1.48
CA ARG A 106 -22.88 -18.83 2.15
C ARG A 106 -23.21 -17.34 2.23
N ILE A 107 -22.24 -16.52 2.65
CA ILE A 107 -22.38 -15.06 2.68
C ILE A 107 -22.70 -14.53 1.28
N ALA A 108 -22.01 -15.02 0.24
CA ALA A 108 -22.26 -14.62 -1.14
C ALA A 108 -23.65 -15.03 -1.65
N GLN A 109 -24.13 -16.21 -1.28
CA GLN A 109 -25.47 -16.66 -1.62
C GLN A 109 -26.57 -15.84 -0.92
N GLN A 110 -26.37 -15.49 0.36
CA GLN A 110 -27.37 -14.77 1.15
C GLN A 110 -27.40 -13.25 0.88
N LEU A 111 -26.25 -12.62 0.61
CA LEU A 111 -26.16 -11.17 0.33
C LEU A 111 -26.21 -10.83 -1.15
N GLY A 112 -26.02 -11.80 -2.05
CA GLY A 112 -25.99 -11.57 -3.49
C GLY A 112 -25.02 -10.45 -3.89
N HIS A 113 -25.55 -9.39 -4.50
CA HIS A 113 -24.79 -8.23 -4.97
C HIS A 113 -24.75 -7.05 -3.99
N HIS A 114 -25.04 -7.27 -2.70
CA HIS A 114 -25.01 -6.19 -1.72
C HIS A 114 -23.64 -5.48 -1.68
N PRO A 115 -23.56 -4.14 -1.74
CA PRO A 115 -22.30 -3.40 -1.84
C PRO A 115 -21.27 -3.64 -0.71
N TYR A 116 -21.76 -4.02 0.47
CA TYR A 116 -20.94 -4.27 1.67
C TYR A 116 -20.64 -5.74 1.94
N ILE A 117 -20.89 -6.64 0.98
CA ILE A 117 -20.54 -8.06 1.11
C ILE A 117 -19.07 -8.27 1.51
N GLY A 118 -18.16 -7.49 0.92
CA GLY A 118 -16.73 -7.53 1.23
C GLY A 118 -16.43 -7.15 2.68
N VAL A 119 -17.10 -6.13 3.21
CA VAL A 119 -16.93 -5.70 4.62
C VAL A 119 -17.47 -6.75 5.58
N ILE A 120 -18.62 -7.36 5.28
CA ILE A 120 -19.17 -8.44 6.11
C ILE A 120 -18.25 -9.67 6.12
N LYS A 121 -17.69 -10.06 4.97
CA LYS A 121 -16.68 -11.13 4.89
C LYS A 121 -15.41 -10.77 5.68
N ALA A 122 -14.99 -9.51 5.66
CA ALA A 122 -13.85 -9.05 6.43
C ALA A 122 -14.10 -9.15 7.94
N LEU A 123 -15.28 -8.75 8.42
CA LEU A 123 -15.62 -8.79 9.85
C LEU A 123 -15.87 -10.21 10.37
N THR A 124 -16.34 -11.14 9.54
CA THR A 124 -16.65 -12.51 9.99
C THR A 124 -15.47 -13.47 9.82
N ILE A 125 -14.82 -13.50 8.65
CA ILE A 125 -13.76 -14.46 8.31
C ILE A 125 -12.43 -13.78 7.95
N GLY A 126 -12.30 -12.46 8.12
CA GLY A 126 -11.06 -11.75 7.83
C GLY A 126 -10.72 -11.63 6.34
N ASP A 127 -11.68 -11.90 5.45
CA ASP A 127 -11.47 -11.81 4.00
C ASP A 127 -11.78 -10.40 3.49
N GLN A 128 -10.73 -9.63 3.23
CA GLN A 128 -10.79 -8.23 2.82
C GLN A 128 -10.78 -8.01 1.30
N ASN A 129 -10.67 -9.08 0.51
CA ASN A 129 -10.33 -8.98 -0.91
C ASN A 129 -11.48 -8.44 -1.78
N GLN A 130 -12.72 -8.55 -1.30
CA GLN A 130 -13.92 -8.08 -2.01
C GLN A 130 -14.37 -6.69 -1.58
N ILE A 131 -13.56 -5.96 -0.79
CA ILE A 131 -13.85 -4.57 -0.43
C ILE A 131 -13.43 -3.66 -1.61
N PRO A 132 -14.37 -2.91 -2.20
CA PRO A 132 -14.06 -1.95 -3.25
C PRO A 132 -13.03 -0.89 -2.84
N LYS A 133 -12.24 -0.40 -3.80
CA LYS A 133 -11.17 0.59 -3.55
C LYS A 133 -11.70 1.92 -3.00
N ASP A 134 -12.88 2.35 -3.43
CA ASP A 134 -13.51 3.60 -2.95
C ASP A 134 -13.94 3.48 -1.47
N GLN A 135 -14.43 2.31 -1.06
CA GLN A 135 -14.73 2.02 0.36
C GLN A 135 -13.44 2.05 1.18
N TRP A 136 -12.36 1.40 0.71
CA TRP A 136 -11.05 1.44 1.37
C TRP A 136 -10.51 2.87 1.53
N LEU A 137 -10.64 3.70 0.49
CA LEU A 137 -10.24 5.09 0.55
C LEU A 137 -11.03 5.86 1.62
N ARG A 138 -12.37 5.70 1.65
CA ARG A 138 -13.20 6.31 2.70
C ARG A 138 -12.77 5.85 4.09
N PHE A 139 -12.55 4.56 4.30
CA PHE A 139 -12.13 4.03 5.60
C PHE A 139 -10.75 4.57 6.04
N SER A 140 -9.83 4.75 5.09
CA SER A 140 -8.53 5.35 5.36
C SER A 140 -8.64 6.83 5.71
N GLN A 141 -9.48 7.59 5.01
CA GLN A 141 -9.68 9.02 5.24
C GLN A 141 -10.43 9.33 6.54
N THR A 142 -11.28 8.41 7.01
CA THR A 142 -11.96 8.53 8.30
C THR A 142 -11.22 7.86 9.44
N GLY A 143 -10.11 7.15 9.18
CA GLY A 143 -9.30 6.47 10.20
C GLY A 143 -9.90 5.18 10.76
N VAL A 144 -10.98 4.65 10.15
CA VAL A 144 -11.70 3.46 10.62
C VAL A 144 -11.20 2.14 10.00
N THR A 145 -10.13 2.17 9.20
CA THR A 145 -9.46 0.97 8.62
C THR A 145 -9.22 -0.14 9.65
N HIS A 146 -8.86 0.24 10.89
CA HIS A 146 -8.59 -0.68 11.99
C HIS A 146 -9.84 -1.40 12.55
N LEU A 147 -11.05 -0.94 12.22
CA LEU A 147 -12.30 -1.62 12.56
C LEU A 147 -12.66 -2.68 11.51
N ILE A 148 -12.36 -2.40 10.24
CA ILE A 148 -12.67 -3.30 9.12
C ILE A 148 -11.70 -4.49 9.10
N SER A 149 -10.45 -4.27 9.50
CA SER A 149 -9.55 -5.35 9.91
C SER A 149 -9.97 -5.82 11.31
N ILE A 150 -10.25 -7.12 11.48
CA ILE A 150 -10.75 -7.67 12.75
C ILE A 150 -9.91 -7.17 13.93
N SER A 151 -10.52 -6.29 14.71
CA SER A 151 -9.84 -5.57 15.78
C SER A 151 -9.76 -6.42 17.04
N GLY A 152 -8.83 -6.05 17.92
CA GLY A 152 -8.77 -6.64 19.25
C GLY A 152 -10.06 -6.45 20.06
N LEU A 153 -10.79 -5.35 19.80
CA LEU A 153 -12.07 -5.07 20.43
C LEU A 153 -13.13 -6.10 20.05
N HIS A 154 -13.20 -6.52 18.78
CA HIS A 154 -14.14 -7.55 18.34
C HIS A 154 -13.89 -8.89 19.04
N ILE A 155 -12.63 -9.30 19.14
CA ILE A 155 -12.25 -10.56 19.79
C ILE A 155 -12.53 -10.50 21.30
N THR A 156 -12.14 -9.42 21.99
CA THR A 156 -12.35 -9.31 23.44
C THR A 156 -13.82 -9.21 23.80
N MET A 157 -14.63 -8.49 22.99
CA MET A 157 -16.07 -8.40 23.20
C MET A 157 -16.77 -9.74 22.99
N LEU A 158 -16.43 -10.48 21.93
CA LEU A 158 -16.99 -11.81 21.69
C LEU A 158 -16.61 -12.79 22.80
N ALA A 159 -15.34 -12.78 23.22
CA ALA A 159 -14.86 -13.58 24.33
C ALA A 159 -15.59 -13.24 25.64
N GLY A 160 -15.79 -11.95 25.92
CA GLY A 160 -16.53 -11.46 27.08
C GLY A 160 -18.01 -11.85 27.03
N LEU A 161 -18.66 -11.75 25.88
CA LEU A 161 -20.07 -12.13 25.67
C LEU A 161 -20.25 -13.63 25.91
N ILE A 162 -19.47 -14.48 25.24
CA ILE A 162 -19.57 -15.94 25.37
C ILE A 162 -19.20 -16.38 26.80
N GLY A 163 -18.15 -15.80 27.38
CA GLY A 163 -17.77 -16.05 28.77
C GLY A 163 -18.88 -15.64 29.75
N GLY A 164 -19.53 -14.50 29.53
CA GLY A 164 -20.65 -14.01 30.33
C GLY A 164 -21.89 -14.88 30.23
N VAL A 165 -22.25 -15.32 29.02
CA VAL A 165 -23.35 -16.28 28.79
C VAL A 165 -23.03 -17.62 29.47
N ALA A 166 -21.80 -18.12 29.36
CA ALA A 166 -21.37 -19.34 30.03
C ALA A 166 -21.48 -19.22 31.56
N VAL A 167 -21.03 -18.10 32.15
CA VAL A 167 -21.20 -17.80 33.57
C VAL A 167 -22.69 -17.78 33.96
N PHE A 168 -23.52 -17.09 33.17
CA PHE A 168 -24.94 -16.95 33.43
C PHE A 168 -25.65 -18.32 33.45
N LEU A 169 -25.43 -19.15 32.42
CA LEU A 169 -26.00 -20.49 32.31
C LEU A 169 -25.47 -21.41 33.42
N TRP A 170 -24.15 -21.38 33.68
CA TRP A 170 -23.54 -22.23 34.71
C TRP A 170 -24.08 -21.94 36.12
N ARG A 171 -24.37 -20.66 36.43
CA ARG A 171 -25.00 -20.26 37.70
C ARG A 171 -26.43 -20.79 37.87
N ARG A 172 -27.11 -21.18 36.79
CA ARG A 172 -28.47 -21.74 36.82
C ARG A 172 -28.47 -23.26 37.00
N MET A 173 -27.31 -23.92 37.03
CA MET A 173 -27.19 -25.38 37.17
C MET A 173 -26.49 -25.73 38.50
N PRO A 174 -27.24 -25.95 39.60
CA PRO A 174 -26.69 -26.07 40.95
C PRO A 174 -25.68 -27.22 41.12
N ILE A 175 -25.90 -28.33 40.42
CA ILE A 175 -25.05 -29.54 40.48
C ILE A 175 -23.64 -29.28 39.93
N PHE A 176 -23.49 -28.39 38.95
CA PHE A 176 -22.23 -28.09 38.31
C PHE A 176 -21.53 -26.87 38.93
N ALA A 177 -22.31 -25.92 39.47
CA ALA A 177 -21.79 -24.75 40.18
C ALA A 177 -20.99 -25.12 41.45
N SER A 178 -21.24 -26.28 42.05
CA SER A 178 -20.48 -26.80 43.21
C SER A 178 -19.13 -27.42 42.84
N ARG A 179 -18.90 -27.79 41.57
CA ARG A 179 -17.65 -28.45 41.11
C ARG A 179 -16.62 -27.47 40.59
N LEU A 180 -17.04 -26.42 39.89
CA LEU A 180 -16.15 -25.43 39.30
C LEU A 180 -16.77 -24.04 39.40
N ALA A 181 -15.97 -23.08 39.88
CA ALA A 181 -16.39 -21.68 39.97
C ALA A 181 -16.85 -21.17 38.59
N SER A 182 -18.02 -20.53 38.53
CA SER A 182 -18.60 -20.03 37.28
C SER A 182 -17.66 -19.10 36.51
N GLN A 183 -16.84 -18.31 37.20
CA GLN A 183 -15.82 -17.44 36.60
C GLN A 183 -14.76 -18.23 35.80
N ARG A 184 -14.34 -19.41 36.30
CA ARG A 184 -13.38 -20.28 35.60
C ARG A 184 -13.97 -20.85 34.31
N VAL A 185 -15.25 -21.20 34.32
CA VAL A 185 -15.98 -21.61 33.11
C VAL A 185 -16.07 -20.45 32.12
N GLY A 186 -16.38 -19.24 32.59
CA GLY A 186 -16.39 -18.05 31.76
C GLY A 186 -15.04 -17.77 31.11
N ILE A 187 -13.94 -17.90 31.85
CA ILE A 187 -12.58 -17.76 31.32
C ILE A 187 -12.31 -18.79 30.22
N ILE A 188 -12.60 -20.07 30.46
CA ILE A 188 -12.40 -21.14 29.46
C ILE A 188 -13.23 -20.84 28.21
N ALA A 189 -14.53 -20.56 28.37
CA ALA A 189 -15.43 -20.28 27.26
C ALA A 189 -14.99 -19.05 26.46
N GLY A 190 -14.56 -17.98 27.13
CA GLY A 190 -14.06 -16.77 26.48
C GLY A 190 -12.75 -16.99 25.73
N VAL A 191 -11.79 -17.73 26.31
CA VAL A 191 -10.52 -18.07 25.64
C VAL A 191 -10.79 -18.95 24.42
N LEU A 192 -11.64 -19.97 24.54
CA LEU A 192 -12.02 -20.82 23.42
C LEU A 192 -12.68 -20.00 22.31
N ALA A 193 -13.61 -19.11 22.65
CA ALA A 193 -14.23 -18.20 21.69
C ALA A 193 -13.20 -17.31 20.97
N ALA A 194 -12.24 -16.74 21.70
CA ALA A 194 -11.20 -15.89 21.13
C ALA A 194 -10.29 -16.66 20.17
N ILE A 195 -9.87 -17.88 20.54
CA ILE A 195 -9.05 -18.76 19.72
C ILE A 195 -9.83 -19.17 18.47
N SER A 196 -11.07 -19.65 18.63
CA SER A 196 -11.94 -20.03 17.51
C SER A 196 -12.09 -18.85 16.56
N TYR A 197 -12.54 -17.68 17.03
CA TYR A 197 -12.73 -16.53 16.15
C TYR A 197 -11.43 -16.13 15.42
N SER A 198 -10.29 -16.17 16.09
CA SER A 198 -9.00 -15.79 15.49
C SER A 198 -8.51 -16.79 14.43
N ILE A 199 -8.71 -18.09 14.65
CA ILE A 199 -8.44 -19.13 13.63
C ILE A 199 -9.38 -18.92 12.43
N THR A 200 -10.66 -18.68 12.71
CA THR A 200 -11.67 -18.47 11.67
C THR A 200 -11.47 -17.19 10.88
N SER A 201 -10.79 -16.20 11.46
CA SER A 201 -10.40 -14.94 10.81
C SER A 201 -9.04 -15.00 10.11
N GLY A 202 -8.30 -16.09 10.23
CA GLY A 202 -7.04 -16.30 9.51
C GLY A 202 -5.80 -15.84 10.26
N MET A 203 -5.89 -15.65 11.58
CA MET A 203 -4.76 -15.37 12.48
C MET A 203 -3.89 -14.19 12.03
N SER A 204 -4.48 -13.07 11.62
CA SER A 204 -3.72 -11.86 11.32
C SER A 204 -3.02 -11.32 12.58
N ILE A 205 -1.94 -10.55 12.42
CA ILE A 205 -1.12 -10.04 13.53
C ILE A 205 -1.95 -9.38 14.66
N PRO A 206 -2.93 -8.50 14.38
CA PRO A 206 -3.77 -7.92 15.43
C PRO A 206 -4.54 -8.96 16.24
N THR A 207 -5.01 -10.03 15.59
CA THR A 207 -5.75 -11.12 16.23
C THR A 207 -4.84 -12.00 17.08
N GLN A 208 -3.64 -12.33 16.58
CA GLN A 208 -2.62 -13.07 17.34
C GLN A 208 -2.27 -12.34 18.64
N ARG A 209 -1.98 -11.04 18.57
CA ARG A 209 -1.72 -10.21 19.77
C ARG A 209 -2.86 -10.33 20.77
N THR A 210 -4.10 -10.12 20.33
CA THR A 210 -5.24 -10.08 21.23
C THR A 210 -5.51 -11.43 21.89
N VAL A 211 -5.42 -12.54 21.15
CA VAL A 211 -5.55 -13.87 21.73
C VAL A 211 -4.43 -14.16 22.72
N THR A 212 -3.18 -13.84 22.37
CA THR A 212 -2.04 -14.04 23.29
C THR A 212 -2.22 -13.24 24.57
N MET A 213 -2.61 -11.97 24.49
CA MET A 213 -2.91 -11.15 25.68
C MET A 213 -4.07 -11.72 26.50
N LEU A 214 -5.15 -12.20 25.86
CA LEU A 214 -6.28 -12.83 26.54
C LEU A 214 -5.90 -14.14 27.23
N ILE A 215 -5.07 -14.97 26.60
CA ILE A 215 -4.56 -16.21 27.18
C ILE A 215 -3.70 -15.90 28.41
N ILE A 216 -2.75 -14.96 28.30
CA ILE A 216 -1.91 -14.57 29.43
C ILE A 216 -2.77 -14.01 30.57
N ALA A 217 -3.70 -13.10 30.27
CA ALA A 217 -4.62 -12.56 31.26
C ALA A 217 -5.49 -13.65 31.91
N ALA A 218 -5.99 -14.60 31.12
CA ALA A 218 -6.74 -15.75 31.59
C ALA A 218 -5.92 -16.64 32.54
N ILE A 219 -4.63 -16.88 32.24
CA ILE A 219 -3.72 -17.62 33.11
C ILE A 219 -3.50 -16.87 34.43
N CYS A 220 -3.27 -15.55 34.39
CA CYS A 220 -3.14 -14.72 35.59
C CYS A 220 -4.40 -14.79 36.46
N LEU A 221 -5.58 -14.62 35.86
CA LEU A 221 -6.87 -14.72 36.54
C LEU A 221 -7.11 -16.12 37.10
N TRP A 222 -6.78 -17.17 36.36
CA TRP A 222 -6.91 -18.56 36.81
C TRP A 222 -6.06 -18.86 38.03
N ARG A 223 -4.84 -18.32 38.06
CA ARG A 223 -3.89 -18.44 39.18
C ARG A 223 -4.15 -17.43 40.31
N ASN A 224 -5.15 -16.57 40.16
CA ASN A 224 -5.44 -15.47 41.07
C ASN A 224 -4.23 -14.55 41.32
N GLN A 225 -3.38 -14.39 40.31
CA GLN A 225 -2.19 -13.56 40.36
C GLN A 225 -2.49 -12.18 39.78
N ARG A 226 -2.10 -11.14 40.53
CA ARG A 226 -2.13 -9.76 40.02
C ARG A 226 -0.88 -9.55 39.17
N SER A 227 -1.08 -9.39 37.86
CA SER A 227 0.00 -9.02 36.95
C SER A 227 -0.23 -7.61 36.43
N PRO A 228 0.81 -6.76 36.38
CA PRO A 228 0.67 -5.45 35.75
C PRO A 228 0.36 -5.65 34.26
N VAL A 229 -0.59 -4.88 33.73
CA VAL A 229 -1.03 -5.02 32.33
C VAL A 229 0.11 -4.75 31.35
N SER A 230 1.11 -3.95 31.74
CA SER A 230 2.34 -3.75 30.98
C SER A 230 3.17 -5.04 30.81
N ALA A 231 3.23 -5.91 31.83
CA ALA A 231 3.93 -7.19 31.72
C ALA A 231 3.18 -8.14 30.79
N VAL A 232 1.84 -8.15 30.81
CA VAL A 232 1.03 -8.91 29.86
C VAL A 232 1.27 -8.44 28.42
N TRP A 233 1.32 -7.12 28.23
CA TRP A 233 1.60 -6.51 26.92
C TRP A 233 3.01 -6.84 26.42
N LEU A 234 4.04 -6.70 27.26
CA LEU A 234 5.43 -7.05 26.91
C LEU A 234 5.58 -8.54 26.60
N LEU A 235 4.99 -9.42 27.43
CA LEU A 235 5.07 -10.86 27.20
C LEU A 235 4.35 -11.25 25.90
N ALA A 236 3.20 -10.65 25.61
CA ALA A 236 2.50 -10.89 24.35
C ALA A 236 3.32 -10.42 23.14
N LEU A 237 3.98 -9.27 23.24
CA LEU A 237 4.90 -8.78 22.21
C LEU A 237 6.05 -9.78 22.00
N SER A 238 6.71 -10.22 23.06
CA SER A 238 7.80 -11.19 23.00
C SER A 238 7.36 -12.52 22.39
N ILE A 239 6.18 -13.05 22.77
CA ILE A 239 5.67 -14.32 22.22
C ILE A 239 5.35 -14.20 20.74
N VAL A 240 4.71 -13.11 20.29
CA VAL A 240 4.39 -12.92 18.86
C VAL A 240 5.66 -12.86 18.03
N VAL A 241 6.68 -12.11 18.47
CA VAL A 241 7.97 -12.03 17.77
C VAL A 241 8.73 -13.35 17.80
N LEU A 242 8.63 -14.13 18.89
CA LEU A 242 9.25 -15.45 18.99
C LEU A 242 8.62 -16.47 18.03
N ILE A 243 7.30 -16.38 17.81
CA ILE A 243 6.57 -17.27 16.90
C ILE A 243 6.79 -16.86 15.44
N ASP A 244 6.76 -15.56 15.15
CA ASP A 244 6.93 -14.99 13.81
C ASP A 244 7.89 -13.79 13.87
N PRO A 245 9.21 -14.02 13.65
CA PRO A 245 10.20 -12.95 13.70
C PRO A 245 10.01 -11.91 12.58
N PHE A 246 9.39 -12.27 11.45
CA PHE A 246 9.11 -11.33 10.36
C PHE A 246 7.92 -10.42 10.63
N SER A 247 7.14 -10.67 11.69
CA SER A 247 6.03 -9.80 12.09
C SER A 247 6.44 -8.34 12.30
N VAL A 248 7.69 -8.07 12.66
CA VAL A 248 8.27 -6.73 12.84
C VAL A 248 8.39 -5.92 11.55
N LEU A 249 8.37 -6.58 10.38
CA LEU A 249 8.33 -5.92 9.07
C LEU A 249 6.94 -5.34 8.79
N SER A 250 5.91 -5.84 9.49
CA SER A 250 4.55 -5.35 9.32
C SER A 250 4.33 -4.00 9.99
N ILE A 251 3.90 -3.01 9.23
CA ILE A 251 3.38 -1.74 9.77
C ILE A 251 2.23 -2.00 10.78
N GLY A 252 1.39 -2.99 10.49
CA GLY A 252 0.26 -3.37 11.35
C GLY A 252 0.70 -3.86 12.74
N PHE A 253 1.88 -4.49 12.86
CA PHE A 253 2.45 -4.91 14.14
C PHE A 253 2.76 -3.69 15.03
N TRP A 254 3.51 -2.72 14.49
CA TRP A 254 3.93 -1.53 15.23
C TRP A 254 2.75 -0.65 15.63
N LEU A 255 1.85 -0.34 14.70
CA LEU A 255 0.63 0.43 15.01
C LEU A 255 -0.21 -0.27 16.08
N SER A 256 -0.33 -1.60 16.00
CA SER A 256 -1.09 -2.40 16.96
C SER A 256 -0.49 -2.34 18.36
N PHE A 257 0.79 -2.66 18.55
CA PHE A 257 1.41 -2.72 19.88
C PHE A 257 1.67 -1.34 20.48
N LEU A 258 2.14 -0.36 19.69
CA LEU A 258 2.46 0.97 20.19
C LEU A 258 1.20 1.73 20.64
N ILE A 259 0.11 1.67 19.88
CA ILE A 259 -1.14 2.34 20.28
C ILE A 259 -1.71 1.73 21.56
N VAL A 260 -1.66 0.41 21.73
CA VAL A 260 -2.04 -0.22 23.00
C VAL A 260 -1.11 0.20 24.13
N GLY A 261 0.20 0.27 23.90
CA GLY A 261 1.16 0.77 24.90
C GLY A 261 0.84 2.20 25.34
N ILE A 262 0.49 3.09 24.40
CA ILE A 262 0.09 4.47 24.67
C ILE A 262 -1.24 4.53 25.43
N LEU A 263 -2.21 3.69 25.09
CA LEU A 263 -3.47 3.58 25.83
C LEU A 263 -3.23 3.11 27.27
N LEU A 264 -2.34 2.13 27.48
CA LEU A 264 -1.96 1.69 28.81
C LEU A 264 -1.26 2.81 29.59
N TRP A 265 -0.34 3.55 28.97
CA TRP A 265 0.30 4.73 29.58
C TRP A 265 -0.71 5.82 29.97
N ALA A 266 -1.65 6.11 29.09
CA ALA A 266 -2.62 7.18 29.29
C ALA A 266 -3.73 6.80 30.28
N CYS A 267 -4.18 5.54 30.29
CA CYS A 267 -5.41 5.14 30.99
C CYS A 267 -5.19 4.16 32.14
N ALA A 268 -4.14 3.34 32.14
CA ALA A 268 -3.93 2.35 33.20
C ALA A 268 -3.37 2.98 34.48
N GLY A 269 -3.68 2.38 35.63
CA GLY A 269 -3.10 2.76 36.93
C GLY A 269 -3.51 4.15 37.44
N ARG A 270 -4.59 4.73 36.91
CA ARG A 270 -5.11 6.04 37.36
C ARG A 270 -5.86 5.87 38.68
N ILE A 271 -5.52 6.69 39.67
CA ILE A 271 -6.05 6.63 41.04
C ILE A 271 -7.50 7.12 41.11
N ALA A 272 -7.88 8.08 40.24
CA ALA A 272 -9.23 8.65 40.25
C ALA A 272 -10.22 7.78 39.48
N GLU A 273 -11.35 7.44 40.11
CA GLU A 273 -12.50 6.87 39.42
C GLU A 273 -13.08 7.94 38.47
N ALA A 274 -13.05 7.63 37.17
CA ALA A 274 -13.62 8.51 36.15
C ALA A 274 -14.92 7.91 35.61
N GLN A 275 -15.90 8.77 35.34
CA GLN A 275 -17.12 8.38 34.62
C GLN A 275 -16.75 7.72 33.28
N GLN A 276 -17.48 6.67 32.90
CA GLN A 276 -17.13 5.83 31.74
C GLN A 276 -16.99 6.62 30.43
N TRP A 277 -17.83 7.65 30.21
CA TRP A 277 -17.73 8.51 29.02
C TRP A 277 -16.42 9.34 28.99
N ARG A 278 -15.87 9.73 30.15
CA ARG A 278 -14.57 10.41 30.24
C ARG A 278 -13.42 9.45 29.94
N VAL A 279 -13.51 8.20 30.40
CA VAL A 279 -12.53 7.16 30.06
C VAL A 279 -12.54 6.91 28.56
N TRP A 280 -13.73 6.82 27.96
CA TRP A 280 -13.90 6.68 26.52
C TRP A 280 -13.27 7.87 25.75
N LEU A 281 -13.61 9.11 26.11
CA LEU A 281 -13.02 10.31 25.49
C LEU A 281 -11.49 10.36 25.65
N ASN A 282 -10.96 10.07 26.84
CA ASN A 282 -9.52 10.06 27.08
C ASN A 282 -8.82 8.98 26.25
N SER A 283 -9.45 7.83 26.07
CA SER A 283 -8.93 6.75 25.23
C SER A 283 -8.88 7.17 23.76
N GLN A 284 -9.94 7.83 23.25
CA GLN A 284 -9.95 8.39 21.90
C GLN A 284 -8.84 9.45 21.71
N TRP A 285 -8.67 10.35 22.67
CA TRP A 285 -7.60 11.35 22.61
C TRP A 285 -6.21 10.74 22.67
N ALA A 286 -5.99 9.76 23.54
CA ALA A 286 -4.70 9.07 23.65
C ALA A 286 -4.36 8.29 22.37
N ALA A 287 -5.34 7.59 21.78
CA ALA A 287 -5.15 6.90 20.50
C ALA A 287 -4.89 7.89 19.35
N THR A 288 -5.59 9.03 19.33
CA THR A 288 -5.43 10.08 18.31
C THR A 288 -4.04 10.69 18.38
N LEU A 289 -3.61 11.14 19.57
CA LEU A 289 -2.26 11.71 19.76
C LEU A 289 -1.16 10.67 19.54
N GLY A 290 -1.39 9.43 19.98
CA GLY A 290 -0.44 8.33 19.80
C GLY A 290 -0.26 7.88 18.36
N SER A 291 -1.33 7.92 17.56
CA SER A 291 -1.26 7.55 16.15
C SER A 291 -0.75 8.67 15.25
N LEU A 292 -0.87 9.94 15.65
CA LEU A 292 -0.44 11.09 14.86
C LEU A 292 1.01 10.99 14.33
N PRO A 293 2.05 10.88 15.17
CA PRO A 293 3.42 10.83 14.66
C PRO A 293 3.69 9.55 13.86
N LEU A 294 3.08 8.42 14.23
CA LEU A 294 3.23 7.16 13.53
C LEU A 294 2.64 7.22 12.11
N LEU A 295 1.41 7.73 11.97
CA LEU A 295 0.72 7.81 10.69
C LEU A 295 1.35 8.86 9.76
N LEU A 296 1.84 9.98 10.30
CA LEU A 296 2.55 10.99 9.50
C LEU A 296 3.87 10.45 8.94
N VAL A 297 4.68 9.77 9.74
CA VAL A 297 5.97 9.20 9.30
C VAL A 297 5.77 8.04 8.32
N ILE A 298 4.75 7.20 8.54
CA ILE A 298 4.55 6.00 7.73
C ILE A 298 3.78 6.30 6.43
N PHE A 299 2.75 7.14 6.49
CA PHE A 299 1.82 7.34 5.36
C PHE A 299 1.80 8.75 4.80
N GLY A 300 2.43 9.73 5.46
CA GLY A 300 2.33 11.14 5.07
C GLY A 300 0.90 11.68 5.15
N GLN A 301 0.07 11.10 6.00
CA GLN A 301 -1.31 11.53 6.16
C GLN A 301 -1.85 11.21 7.54
N PHE A 302 -2.74 12.06 8.02
CA PHE A 302 -3.45 11.85 9.27
C PHE A 302 -4.94 12.19 9.11
N PRO A 303 -5.86 11.24 9.40
CA PRO A 303 -7.30 11.49 9.33
C PRO A 303 -7.74 12.35 10.53
N LEU A 304 -7.80 13.67 10.35
CA LEU A 304 -8.20 14.61 11.41
C LEU A 304 -9.62 14.36 11.90
N ILE A 305 -10.51 13.89 11.01
CA ILE A 305 -11.91 13.58 11.35
C ILE A 305 -12.08 12.25 12.11
N SER A 306 -11.01 11.50 12.32
CA SER A 306 -11.01 10.18 12.96
C SER A 306 -11.72 10.14 14.32
N PRO A 307 -11.54 11.09 15.26
CA PRO A 307 -12.27 11.07 16.53
C PRO A 307 -13.79 11.15 16.35
N LEU A 308 -14.27 11.94 15.39
CA LEU A 308 -15.69 12.06 15.09
C LEU A 308 -16.23 10.79 14.41
N ALA A 309 -15.51 10.27 13.43
CA ALA A 309 -15.88 9.02 12.75
C ALA A 309 -15.93 7.85 13.73
N ASN A 310 -14.89 7.69 14.57
CA ASN A 310 -14.80 6.65 15.59
C ASN A 310 -15.90 6.76 16.65
N ALA A 311 -16.42 7.97 16.91
CA ALA A 311 -17.45 8.18 17.92
C ALA A 311 -18.73 7.38 17.66
N PHE A 312 -19.13 7.27 16.39
CA PHE A 312 -20.30 6.48 16.00
C PHE A 312 -19.92 5.14 15.36
N ALA A 313 -18.82 5.07 14.62
CA ALA A 313 -18.42 3.86 13.90
C ALA A 313 -18.00 2.74 14.84
N ILE A 314 -17.24 3.02 15.91
CA ILE A 314 -16.81 1.98 16.86
C ILE A 314 -18.02 1.32 17.53
N PRO A 315 -18.95 2.06 18.18
CA PRO A 315 -20.12 1.42 18.79
C PRO A 315 -20.96 0.65 17.78
N LEU A 316 -21.24 1.23 16.61
CA LEU A 316 -22.11 0.62 15.61
C LEU A 316 -21.49 -0.65 15.03
N VAL A 317 -20.22 -0.60 14.60
CA VAL A 317 -19.56 -1.75 13.97
C VAL A 317 -19.27 -2.85 14.99
N SER A 318 -18.76 -2.49 16.17
CA SER A 318 -18.34 -3.48 17.16
C SER A 318 -19.49 -4.08 17.97
N LEU A 319 -20.50 -3.28 18.36
CA LEU A 319 -21.60 -3.76 19.20
C LEU A 319 -22.81 -4.27 18.40
N ILE A 320 -22.97 -3.85 17.15
CA ILE A 320 -24.16 -4.17 16.35
C ILE A 320 -23.78 -4.96 15.08
N VAL A 321 -23.01 -4.38 14.17
CA VAL A 321 -22.73 -5.00 12.85
C VAL A 321 -22.02 -6.34 13.02
N THR A 322 -20.93 -6.39 13.79
CA THR A 322 -20.11 -7.60 13.93
C THR A 322 -20.86 -8.74 14.64
N PRO A 323 -21.54 -8.52 15.79
CA PRO A 323 -22.36 -9.56 16.41
C PRO A 323 -23.49 -10.05 15.49
N LEU A 324 -24.20 -9.15 14.80
CA LEU A 324 -25.24 -9.55 13.85
C LEU A 324 -24.67 -10.34 12.67
N ALA A 325 -23.50 -9.95 12.15
CA ALA A 325 -22.84 -10.66 11.06
C ALA A 325 -22.48 -12.09 11.48
N LEU A 326 -21.94 -12.27 12.69
CA LEU A 326 -21.62 -13.59 13.25
C LEU A 326 -22.87 -14.44 13.51
N LEU A 327 -23.94 -13.84 14.07
CA LEU A 327 -25.22 -14.51 14.25
C LEU A 327 -25.86 -14.91 12.92
N GLY A 328 -25.76 -14.06 11.91
CA GLY A 328 -26.23 -14.31 10.54
C GLY A 328 -25.56 -15.51 9.87
N LEU A 329 -24.37 -15.93 10.31
CA LEU A 329 -23.74 -17.15 9.81
C LEU A 329 -24.49 -18.43 10.24
N ILE A 330 -25.08 -18.38 11.44
CA ILE A 330 -25.82 -19.51 12.04
C ILE A 330 -27.26 -19.48 11.52
N GLU A 331 -27.82 -18.29 11.34
CA GLU A 331 -29.18 -18.05 10.89
C GLU A 331 -29.37 -18.44 9.39
N PRO A 332 -30.34 -19.30 9.04
CA PRO A 332 -30.49 -19.84 7.69
C PRO A 332 -31.17 -18.91 6.68
N SER A 333 -32.08 -18.03 7.09
CA SER A 333 -32.84 -17.18 6.17
C SER A 333 -32.00 -16.10 5.49
N GLY A 334 -30.87 -15.70 6.10
CA GLY A 334 -30.02 -14.64 5.59
C GLY A 334 -30.56 -13.23 5.91
N LEU A 335 -31.70 -13.11 6.59
CA LEU A 335 -32.28 -11.84 6.98
C LEU A 335 -31.37 -11.07 7.95
N VAL A 336 -30.79 -11.77 8.92
CA VAL A 336 -29.89 -11.16 9.92
C VAL A 336 -28.61 -10.65 9.25
N LEU A 337 -28.10 -11.41 8.27
CA LEU A 337 -26.90 -11.03 7.52
C LEU A 337 -27.15 -9.80 6.63
N ASN A 338 -28.29 -9.78 5.92
CA ASN A 338 -28.71 -8.62 5.14
C ASN A 338 -28.92 -7.38 6.02
N PHE A 339 -29.54 -7.56 7.20
CA PHE A 339 -29.73 -6.45 8.14
C PHE A 339 -28.40 -5.91 8.67
N SER A 340 -27.44 -6.78 9.00
CA SER A 340 -26.07 -6.37 9.36
C SER A 340 -25.40 -5.56 8.24
N ALA A 341 -25.49 -6.04 7.00
CA ALA A 341 -24.94 -5.36 5.83
C ALA A 341 -25.60 -4.00 5.58
N GLN A 342 -26.92 -3.89 5.79
CA GLN A 342 -27.66 -2.64 5.65
C GLN A 342 -27.28 -1.61 6.72
N ILE A 343 -27.06 -2.03 7.97
CA ILE A 343 -26.57 -1.14 9.04
C ILE A 343 -25.17 -0.63 8.70
N MET A 344 -24.30 -1.48 8.14
CA MET A 344 -23.00 -1.05 7.65
C MET A 344 -23.13 -0.01 6.52
N ALA A 345 -24.08 -0.18 5.61
CA ALA A 345 -24.36 0.80 4.57
C ALA A 345 -24.78 2.16 5.15
N TRP A 346 -25.63 2.18 6.19
CA TRP A 346 -25.98 3.41 6.89
C TRP A 346 -24.80 4.04 7.63
N CYS A 347 -23.95 3.22 8.24
CA CYS A 347 -22.70 3.70 8.84
C CYS A 347 -21.84 4.44 7.82
N ASP A 348 -21.70 3.87 6.62
CA ASP A 348 -20.87 4.46 5.56
C ASP A 348 -21.44 5.78 5.00
N ILE A 349 -22.76 6.02 5.08
CA ILE A 349 -23.33 7.34 4.79
C ILE A 349 -22.76 8.39 5.75
N GLY A 350 -22.69 8.06 7.05
CA GLY A 350 -22.06 8.92 8.05
C GLY A 350 -20.57 9.12 7.79
N LEU A 351 -19.85 8.08 7.39
CA LEU A 351 -18.43 8.17 7.01
C LEU A 351 -18.22 9.02 5.76
N ALA A 352 -19.07 8.88 4.74
CA ALA A 352 -19.03 9.69 3.52
C ALA A 352 -19.28 11.17 3.83
N TRP A 353 -20.22 11.46 4.74
CA TRP A 353 -20.41 12.82 5.24
C TRP A 353 -19.15 13.35 5.94
N CYS A 354 -18.49 12.57 6.78
CA CYS A 354 -17.22 12.98 7.40
C CYS A 354 -16.13 13.30 6.37
N VAL A 355 -16.03 12.53 5.28
CA VAL A 355 -15.06 12.76 4.20
C VAL A 355 -15.37 14.03 3.41
N SER A 356 -16.65 14.41 3.30
CA SER A 356 -17.07 15.62 2.58
C SER A 356 -16.68 16.93 3.28
N LEU A 357 -16.31 16.87 4.57
CA LEU A 357 -15.92 18.05 5.33
C LEU A 357 -14.54 18.55 4.90
N PRO A 358 -14.33 19.89 4.85
CA PRO A 358 -13.00 20.42 4.63
C PRO A 358 -12.08 19.92 5.76
N PHE A 359 -10.84 19.56 5.42
CA PHE A 359 -9.85 19.02 6.35
C PHE A 359 -10.10 17.60 6.89
N ALA A 360 -10.96 16.78 6.26
CA ALA A 360 -11.19 15.39 6.68
C ALA A 360 -9.89 14.59 6.90
N SER A 361 -8.92 14.80 6.01
CA SER A 361 -7.56 14.28 6.12
C SER A 361 -6.54 15.38 5.95
N TRP A 362 -5.56 15.45 6.85
CA TRP A 362 -4.37 16.26 6.68
C TRP A 362 -3.32 15.44 5.92
N GLN A 363 -2.89 15.95 4.77
CA GLN A 363 -1.80 15.37 4.00
C GLN A 363 -0.50 16.14 4.28
N HIS A 364 0.62 15.41 4.38
CA HIS A 364 1.91 15.94 4.76
C HIS A 364 3.03 15.12 4.12
N SER A 365 4.16 15.74 3.79
CA SER A 365 5.35 14.98 3.37
C SER A 365 5.83 14.12 4.57
N PRO A 366 6.02 12.79 4.44
CA PRO A 366 6.42 11.95 5.55
C PRO A 366 7.70 12.48 6.20
N PRO A 367 7.67 12.85 7.49
CA PRO A 367 8.86 13.33 8.17
C PRO A 367 9.89 12.21 8.31
N PRO A 368 11.20 12.54 8.32
CA PRO A 368 12.24 11.54 8.43
C PRO A 368 12.17 10.81 9.79
N LEU A 369 12.49 9.52 9.77
CA LEU A 369 12.30 8.61 10.90
C LEU A 369 13.01 9.06 12.20
N TYR A 370 14.12 9.80 12.09
CA TYR A 370 14.86 10.30 13.26
C TYR A 370 14.08 11.33 14.10
N LEU A 371 13.01 11.94 13.57
CA LEU A 371 12.13 12.84 14.33
C LEU A 371 11.11 12.07 15.19
N LEU A 372 10.87 10.80 14.87
CA LEU A 372 9.84 10.00 15.53
C LEU A 372 10.08 9.81 17.04
N PRO A 373 11.29 9.50 17.54
CA PRO A 373 11.50 9.32 18.97
C PRO A 373 11.17 10.56 19.81
N ALA A 374 11.58 11.76 19.35
CA ALA A 374 11.27 13.02 20.02
C ALA A 374 9.76 13.29 20.03
N ALA A 375 9.09 13.08 18.89
CA ALA A 375 7.65 13.21 18.80
C ALA A 375 6.89 12.23 19.70
N MET A 376 7.30 10.96 19.75
CA MET A 376 6.71 9.95 20.63
C MET A 376 6.91 10.28 22.10
N LEU A 377 8.09 10.77 22.48
CA LEU A 377 8.32 11.30 23.83
C LEU A 377 7.41 12.49 24.12
N GLY A 378 7.24 13.40 23.14
CA GLY A 378 6.31 14.51 23.22
C GLY A 378 4.87 14.07 23.50
N VAL A 379 4.40 13.04 22.79
CA VAL A 379 3.08 12.41 23.04
C VAL A 379 3.00 11.84 24.46
N MET A 380 4.01 11.09 24.91
CA MET A 380 4.02 10.51 26.26
C MET A 380 3.94 11.59 27.34
N VAL A 381 4.67 12.70 27.17
CA VAL A 381 4.67 13.87 28.06
C VAL A 381 3.32 14.59 28.02
N LEU A 382 2.72 14.77 26.84
CA LEU A 382 1.38 15.36 26.69
C LEU A 382 0.28 14.54 27.38
N LEU A 383 0.44 13.22 27.46
CA LEU A 383 -0.52 12.30 28.09
C LEU A 383 -0.31 12.12 29.60
N LEU A 384 0.66 12.81 30.19
CA LEU A 384 0.82 12.87 31.65
C LEU A 384 -0.43 13.42 32.34
N PRO A 385 -0.67 13.07 33.62
CA PRO A 385 -1.77 13.61 34.41
C PRO A 385 -1.82 15.16 34.39
N LYS A 386 -3.01 15.75 34.50
CA LYS A 386 -3.21 17.22 34.47
C LYS A 386 -2.41 17.98 35.53
N GLY A 387 -2.01 17.34 36.63
CA GLY A 387 -1.18 17.95 37.68
C GLY A 387 0.27 18.24 37.27
N PHE A 388 0.76 17.70 36.16
CA PHE A 388 2.11 17.98 35.66
C PHE A 388 2.10 19.19 34.73
N ALA A 389 2.45 20.37 35.23
CA ALA A 389 2.47 21.62 34.45
C ALA A 389 3.35 21.51 33.18
N ALA A 390 4.45 20.77 33.26
CA ALA A 390 5.38 20.55 32.15
C ALA A 390 4.82 19.69 31.00
N ARG A 391 3.61 19.09 31.13
CA ARG A 391 3.02 18.25 30.07
C ARG A 391 2.91 18.94 28.72
N TYR A 392 2.72 20.26 28.71
CA TYR A 392 2.59 21.03 27.48
C TYR A 392 3.91 21.16 26.71
N LEU A 393 5.07 20.94 27.36
CA LEU A 393 6.37 20.84 26.68
C LEU A 393 6.41 19.65 25.71
N GLY A 394 5.57 18.64 25.92
CA GLY A 394 5.43 17.55 24.95
C GLY A 394 4.94 18.04 23.58
N GLY A 395 4.20 19.15 23.53
CA GLY A 395 3.84 19.82 22.28
C GLY A 395 5.07 20.35 21.55
N VAL A 396 6.03 20.95 22.27
CA VAL A 396 7.29 21.45 21.69
C VAL A 396 8.11 20.32 21.05
N LEU A 397 8.16 19.16 21.71
CA LEU A 397 8.84 17.97 21.16
C LEU A 397 8.13 17.39 19.92
N LEU A 398 6.83 17.64 19.76
CA LEU A 398 6.05 17.22 18.60
C LEU A 398 6.22 18.17 17.40
N LEU A 399 6.49 19.47 17.64
CA LEU A 399 6.54 20.50 16.61
C LEU A 399 7.48 20.20 15.44
N PRO A 400 8.73 19.73 15.63
CA PRO A 400 9.63 19.45 14.50
C PRO A 400 9.07 18.44 13.51
N LEU A 401 8.27 17.47 13.98
CA LEU A 401 7.63 16.47 13.12
C LEU A 401 6.43 17.07 12.39
N VAL A 402 5.60 17.84 13.10
CA VAL A 402 4.38 18.47 12.57
C VAL A 402 4.68 19.60 11.59
N LEU A 403 5.80 20.30 11.77
CA LEU A 403 6.25 21.43 10.94
C LEU A 403 7.35 21.03 9.96
N TYR A 404 7.59 19.74 9.75
CA TYR A 404 8.65 19.28 8.86
C TYR A 404 8.37 19.74 7.42
N ALA A 405 9.28 20.55 6.89
CA ALA A 405 9.32 20.90 5.48
C ALA A 405 10.54 20.22 4.84
N PRO A 406 10.36 19.43 3.77
CA PRO A 406 11.48 18.81 3.08
C PRO A 406 12.34 19.86 2.37
N PRO A 407 13.64 19.56 2.15
CA PRO A 407 14.57 20.50 1.54
C PRO A 407 14.12 20.88 0.13
N MET A 408 14.00 22.19 -0.10
CA MET A 408 13.66 22.77 -1.41
C MET A 408 14.83 22.63 -2.38
N VAL A 409 14.50 22.54 -3.67
CA VAL A 409 15.50 22.64 -4.73
C VAL A 409 16.00 24.10 -4.81
N PRO A 410 17.31 24.37 -4.86
CA PRO A 410 17.80 25.73 -5.04
C PRO A 410 17.33 26.36 -6.35
N ASN A 411 17.25 27.69 -6.40
CA ASN A 411 16.94 28.40 -7.65
C ASN A 411 18.05 28.17 -8.69
N GLY A 412 17.69 27.95 -9.96
CA GLY A 412 18.61 27.54 -11.01
C GLY A 412 19.02 26.07 -10.98
N GLU A 413 18.43 25.26 -10.10
CA GLU A 413 18.60 23.80 -10.09
C GLU A 413 17.28 23.10 -10.37
N PHE A 414 17.35 21.87 -10.86
CA PHE A 414 16.19 20.98 -10.92
C PHE A 414 16.54 19.61 -10.37
N ARG A 415 15.51 18.95 -9.83
CA ARG A 415 15.55 17.55 -9.46
C ARG A 415 14.73 16.75 -10.45
N LEU A 416 15.31 15.70 -11.02
CA LEU A 416 14.61 14.74 -11.89
C LEU A 416 14.55 13.40 -11.18
N ILE A 417 13.37 12.81 -11.08
CA ILE A 417 13.16 11.50 -10.45
C ILE A 417 12.43 10.61 -11.44
N ALA A 418 13.12 9.61 -11.99
CA ALA A 418 12.48 8.54 -12.75
C ALA A 418 11.97 7.50 -11.75
N LEU A 419 10.64 7.41 -11.60
CA LEU A 419 9.99 6.49 -10.67
C LEU A 419 10.04 5.06 -11.22
N ASP A 420 10.23 4.08 -10.34
CA ASP A 420 10.08 2.68 -10.69
C ASP A 420 8.59 2.32 -10.73
N VAL A 421 7.99 2.46 -11.91
CA VAL A 421 6.58 2.11 -12.17
C VAL A 421 6.42 0.75 -12.83
N GLY A 422 7.50 -0.05 -12.89
CA GLY A 422 7.58 -1.28 -13.66
C GLY A 422 7.76 -0.99 -15.15
N GLN A 423 7.02 -1.69 -16.01
CA GLN A 423 7.01 -1.38 -17.43
C GLN A 423 6.17 -0.11 -17.65
N GLY A 424 6.79 0.92 -18.22
CA GLY A 424 6.18 2.22 -18.45
C GLY A 424 7.06 3.37 -18.00
N LEU A 425 6.51 4.58 -18.03
CA LEU A 425 7.24 5.81 -17.69
C LEU A 425 6.46 6.66 -16.68
N SER A 426 7.16 7.17 -15.66
CA SER A 426 6.69 8.28 -14.84
C SER A 426 7.88 9.03 -14.25
N VAL A 427 7.96 10.32 -14.54
CA VAL A 427 9.13 11.16 -14.20
C VAL A 427 8.65 12.43 -13.52
N LEU A 428 9.08 12.63 -12.28
CA LEU A 428 8.82 13.86 -11.55
C LEU A 428 10.01 14.82 -11.73
N ILE A 429 9.72 16.03 -12.20
CA ILE A 429 10.68 17.14 -12.27
C ILE A 429 10.27 18.17 -11.23
N GLN A 430 11.20 18.63 -10.40
CA GLN A 430 10.98 19.67 -9.40
C GLN A 430 12.00 20.78 -9.56
N THR A 431 11.53 22.03 -9.54
CA THR A 431 12.36 23.22 -9.38
C THR A 431 12.17 23.79 -7.98
N ALA A 432 12.65 25.01 -7.72
CA ALA A 432 12.51 25.63 -6.40
C ALA A 432 11.06 25.77 -5.94
N SER A 433 10.13 26.04 -6.85
CA SER A 433 8.73 26.28 -6.52
C SER A 433 7.72 25.50 -7.38
N HIS A 434 8.16 24.76 -8.40
CA HIS A 434 7.26 24.08 -9.34
C HIS A 434 7.50 22.56 -9.39
N ALA A 435 6.45 21.81 -9.70
CA ALA A 435 6.51 20.37 -9.95
C ALA A 435 5.81 19.99 -11.27
N VAL A 436 6.51 19.22 -12.10
CA VAL A 436 6.00 18.66 -13.35
C VAL A 436 6.04 17.14 -13.27
N LEU A 437 4.93 16.48 -13.57
CA LEU A 437 4.91 15.04 -13.76
C LEU A 437 4.82 14.74 -15.27
N PHE A 438 5.78 13.99 -15.79
CA PHE A 438 5.79 13.48 -17.15
C PHE A 438 5.42 12.00 -17.12
N ASP A 439 4.27 11.66 -17.70
CA ASP A 439 3.62 10.34 -17.64
C ASP A 439 3.38 9.82 -16.22
N THR A 440 2.54 8.80 -16.13
CA THR A 440 1.93 8.32 -14.89
C THR A 440 2.15 6.83 -14.64
N GLY A 441 2.75 6.12 -15.58
CA GLY A 441 2.93 4.66 -15.53
C GLY A 441 1.63 3.88 -15.72
N GLN A 442 1.71 2.56 -15.52
CA GLN A 442 0.58 1.63 -15.61
C GLN A 442 -0.22 1.45 -14.30
N LEU A 443 -1.50 1.09 -14.42
CA LEU A 443 -2.27 0.49 -13.33
C LEU A 443 -1.74 -0.93 -13.00
N PRO A 444 -1.84 -1.39 -11.73
CA PRO A 444 -2.56 -0.81 -10.59
C PRO A 444 -1.73 0.14 -9.70
N ASN A 445 -0.58 0.62 -10.17
CA ASN A 445 0.47 1.21 -9.32
C ASN A 445 0.14 2.61 -8.77
N THR A 446 -1.03 3.19 -9.08
CA THR A 446 -1.36 4.56 -8.68
C THR A 446 -1.43 4.73 -7.16
N ASP A 447 -2.18 3.87 -6.48
CA ASP A 447 -2.41 3.98 -5.03
C ASP A 447 -1.22 3.44 -4.22
N SER A 448 -0.49 2.47 -4.77
CA SER A 448 0.63 1.80 -4.10
C SER A 448 1.99 2.46 -4.32
N THR A 449 2.16 3.19 -5.44
CA THR A 449 3.47 3.67 -5.90
C THR A 449 3.45 5.18 -6.20
N LEU A 450 2.63 5.63 -7.15
CA LEU A 450 2.66 7.02 -7.64
C LEU A 450 2.22 8.04 -6.59
N LEU A 451 1.01 7.93 -6.05
CA LEU A 451 0.48 8.92 -5.10
C LEU A 451 1.28 8.98 -3.79
N PRO A 452 1.72 7.86 -3.19
CA PRO A 452 2.65 7.90 -2.05
C PRO A 452 3.98 8.58 -2.39
N SER A 453 4.55 8.32 -3.57
CA SER A 453 5.80 8.95 -4.01
C SER A 453 5.66 10.46 -4.20
N LEU A 454 4.58 10.93 -4.84
CA LEU A 454 4.33 12.37 -4.99
C LEU A 454 4.20 13.06 -3.62
N ARG A 455 3.51 12.43 -2.68
CA ARG A 455 3.40 12.89 -1.28
C ARG A 455 4.77 12.99 -0.62
N SER A 456 5.60 11.94 -0.72
CA SER A 456 6.90 11.93 -0.04
C SER A 456 7.95 12.83 -0.65
N LEU A 457 7.81 13.11 -1.95
CA LEU A 457 8.64 14.04 -2.68
C LEU A 457 8.15 15.48 -2.57
N ASN A 458 7.15 15.78 -1.71
CA ASN A 458 6.56 17.10 -1.51
C ASN A 458 5.86 17.69 -2.74
N ALA A 459 5.44 16.86 -3.69
CA ALA A 459 4.71 17.27 -4.88
C ALA A 459 3.19 17.26 -4.63
N MET A 460 2.73 17.95 -3.58
CA MET A 460 1.32 18.00 -3.13
C MET A 460 0.37 18.64 -4.15
N LYS A 461 0.92 19.39 -5.10
CA LYS A 461 0.28 19.95 -6.29
C LYS A 461 1.25 19.73 -7.45
N LEU A 462 0.71 19.52 -8.64
CA LEU A 462 1.47 19.53 -9.88
C LEU A 462 1.13 20.81 -10.64
N ASP A 463 2.14 21.57 -11.04
CA ASP A 463 1.95 22.76 -11.87
C ASP A 463 1.68 22.36 -13.31
N ALA A 464 2.32 21.29 -13.79
CA ALA A 464 1.98 20.65 -15.05
C ALA A 464 1.97 19.12 -14.94
N LEU A 465 1.02 18.50 -15.64
CA LEU A 465 1.01 17.09 -15.98
C LEU A 465 1.19 16.96 -17.49
N ILE A 466 2.19 16.22 -17.94
CA ILE A 466 2.47 15.97 -19.37
C ILE A 466 2.15 14.50 -19.65
N LEU A 467 1.23 14.23 -20.57
CA LEU A 467 0.89 12.88 -21.03
C LEU A 467 1.41 12.68 -22.45
N SER A 468 2.41 11.83 -22.60
CA SER A 468 3.20 11.72 -23.82
C SER A 468 2.43 11.13 -24.99
N HIS A 469 1.72 10.02 -24.81
CA HIS A 469 0.87 9.35 -25.81
C HIS A 469 -0.16 8.44 -25.12
N ASN A 470 -1.00 7.74 -25.87
CA ASN A 470 -2.20 7.04 -25.39
C ASN A 470 -1.96 5.57 -24.99
N ASP A 471 -0.76 5.20 -24.57
CA ASP A 471 -0.47 3.86 -24.07
C ASP A 471 -0.68 3.74 -22.56
N ASN A 472 -1.22 2.58 -22.14
CA ASN A 472 -1.60 2.35 -20.74
C ASN A 472 -0.41 2.37 -19.77
N ASP A 473 0.79 2.05 -20.22
CA ASP A 473 2.02 2.16 -19.41
C ASP A 473 2.60 3.57 -19.33
N HIS A 474 1.93 4.55 -19.95
CA HIS A 474 2.21 5.98 -19.82
C HIS A 474 1.06 6.72 -19.11
N ILE A 475 -0.19 6.47 -19.51
CA ILE A 475 -1.35 7.24 -19.00
C ILE A 475 -2.27 6.45 -18.07
N GLY A 476 -1.93 5.19 -17.74
CA GLY A 476 -2.82 4.30 -17.00
C GLY A 476 -3.27 4.85 -15.64
N ALA A 477 -2.39 5.56 -14.93
CA ALA A 477 -2.70 6.18 -13.65
C ALA A 477 -3.34 7.59 -13.75
N ALA A 478 -3.34 8.21 -14.94
CA ALA A 478 -3.84 9.57 -15.15
C ALA A 478 -5.31 9.79 -14.73
N PRO A 479 -6.29 8.88 -15.00
CA PRO A 479 -7.67 9.08 -14.56
C PRO A 479 -7.81 9.24 -13.04
N THR A 480 -7.06 8.43 -12.28
CA THR A 480 -7.11 8.48 -10.81
C THR A 480 -6.36 9.69 -10.28
N LEU A 481 -5.24 10.07 -10.91
CA LEU A 481 -4.47 11.26 -10.54
C LEU A 481 -5.28 12.55 -10.77
N LEU A 482 -5.90 12.71 -11.94
CA LEU A 482 -6.75 13.87 -12.28
C LEU A 482 -7.96 14.02 -11.35
N ALA A 483 -8.48 12.91 -10.82
CA ALA A 483 -9.60 12.94 -9.89
C ALA A 483 -9.22 13.29 -8.44
N ARG A 484 -7.94 13.12 -8.05
CA ARG A 484 -7.53 13.15 -6.64
C ARG A 484 -6.39 14.12 -6.32
N TRP A 485 -5.73 14.66 -7.34
CA TRP A 485 -4.55 15.51 -7.17
C TRP A 485 -4.76 16.88 -7.81
N PRO A 486 -4.37 17.98 -7.12
CA PRO A 486 -4.41 19.31 -7.72
C PRO A 486 -3.42 19.42 -8.88
N ILE A 487 -3.93 19.72 -10.07
CA ILE A 487 -3.14 19.87 -11.30
C ILE A 487 -3.43 21.25 -11.90
N GLY A 488 -2.38 22.04 -12.15
CA GLY A 488 -2.47 23.36 -12.77
C GLY A 488 -2.79 23.28 -14.26
N GLN A 489 -1.88 22.68 -15.03
CA GLN A 489 -2.01 22.54 -16.49
C GLN A 489 -1.86 21.09 -16.93
N LEU A 490 -2.68 20.66 -17.90
CA LEU A 490 -2.52 19.38 -18.58
C LEU A 490 -1.97 19.63 -19.99
N ILE A 491 -0.79 19.09 -20.29
CA ILE A 491 -0.20 19.07 -21.64
C ILE A 491 -0.28 17.64 -22.16
N HIS A 492 -0.67 17.43 -23.42
CA HIS A 492 -0.89 16.07 -23.92
C HIS A 492 -0.68 15.91 -25.43
N SER A 493 -0.35 14.69 -25.87
CA SER A 493 -0.50 14.28 -27.29
C SER A 493 -1.64 13.30 -27.53
N LEU A 494 -2.57 13.17 -26.57
CA LEU A 494 -3.73 12.28 -26.71
C LEU A 494 -4.65 12.63 -27.90
N PRO A 495 -5.34 11.64 -28.48
CA PRO A 495 -6.40 11.86 -29.47
C PRO A 495 -7.47 12.84 -28.97
N ALA A 496 -8.05 13.64 -29.87
CA ALA A 496 -8.98 14.72 -29.49
C ALA A 496 -10.24 14.20 -28.78
N GLU A 497 -10.70 13.00 -29.16
CA GLU A 497 -11.84 12.30 -28.59
C GLU A 497 -11.53 11.51 -27.31
N HIS A 498 -10.30 11.55 -26.81
CA HIS A 498 -9.92 10.77 -25.63
C HIS A 498 -10.69 11.19 -24.38
N ALA A 499 -11.18 10.22 -23.60
CA ALA A 499 -12.06 10.45 -22.45
C ALA A 499 -11.44 11.39 -21.40
N LEU A 500 -10.11 11.35 -21.22
CA LEU A 500 -9.40 12.23 -20.29
C LEU A 500 -9.48 13.72 -20.66
N LEU A 501 -9.72 14.05 -21.93
CA LEU A 501 -9.84 15.43 -22.41
C LEU A 501 -11.28 15.95 -22.35
N GLN A 502 -12.25 15.04 -22.47
CA GLN A 502 -13.68 15.37 -22.41
C GLN A 502 -14.20 15.51 -20.99
N ALA A 503 -13.51 14.88 -20.04
CA ALA A 503 -13.98 14.83 -18.68
C ALA A 503 -14.00 16.22 -18.03
N GLN A 504 -15.14 16.56 -17.45
CA GLN A 504 -15.56 17.85 -16.87
C GLN A 504 -14.72 18.31 -15.65
N TYR A 505 -13.57 17.67 -15.40
CA TYR A 505 -12.74 17.82 -14.20
C TYR A 505 -11.79 19.03 -14.25
N GLN A 506 -11.92 19.90 -15.25
CA GLN A 506 -10.88 20.90 -15.52
C GLN A 506 -11.29 22.31 -15.13
N GLN A 507 -10.49 22.91 -14.23
CA GLN A 507 -10.46 24.36 -14.03
C GLN A 507 -9.72 25.09 -15.16
N HIS A 508 -8.87 24.40 -15.93
CA HIS A 508 -8.05 24.96 -17.02
C HIS A 508 -8.08 24.05 -18.25
N ARG A 509 -8.18 24.63 -19.45
CA ARG A 509 -8.26 23.88 -20.72
C ARG A 509 -6.98 23.05 -20.97
N PRO A 510 -7.07 21.79 -21.47
CA PRO A 510 -5.87 21.02 -21.82
C PRO A 510 -5.15 21.68 -22.99
N VAL A 511 -3.82 21.57 -22.99
CA VAL A 511 -2.95 22.10 -24.04
C VAL A 511 -2.35 20.95 -24.84
N LYS A 512 -2.43 21.04 -26.17
CA LYS A 512 -1.80 20.05 -27.04
C LYS A 512 -0.28 20.23 -27.01
N CYS A 513 0.44 19.14 -26.86
CA CYS A 513 1.88 19.08 -26.89
C CYS A 513 2.37 19.34 -28.32
N SER A 514 3.26 20.31 -28.47
CA SER A 514 3.80 20.70 -29.77
C SER A 514 5.20 21.27 -29.64
N ALA A 515 6.07 20.91 -30.58
CA ALA A 515 7.40 21.48 -30.72
C ALA A 515 7.33 23.02 -30.78
N GLY A 516 8.26 23.67 -30.07
CA GLY A 516 8.36 25.13 -29.96
C GLY A 516 7.71 25.72 -28.71
N GLN A 517 6.88 24.96 -28.00
CA GLN A 517 6.42 25.34 -26.67
C GLN A 517 7.60 25.33 -25.70
N HIS A 518 7.81 26.46 -25.03
CA HIS A 518 8.88 26.61 -24.05
C HIS A 518 8.43 27.52 -22.91
N TRP A 519 8.98 27.27 -21.73
CA TRP A 519 8.77 28.11 -20.56
C TRP A 519 9.98 28.03 -19.64
N GLN A 520 10.07 28.99 -18.72
CA GLN A 520 11.15 29.04 -17.73
C GLN A 520 10.54 29.19 -16.34
N TRP A 521 10.93 28.30 -15.42
CA TRP A 521 10.56 28.36 -14.01
C TRP A 521 11.80 28.25 -13.14
N ASP A 522 11.94 29.17 -12.19
CA ASP A 522 13.08 29.20 -11.25
C ASP A 522 14.45 29.10 -11.95
N GLN A 523 14.60 29.80 -13.08
CA GLN A 523 15.76 29.78 -13.98
C GLN A 523 16.03 28.46 -14.73
N VAL A 524 15.16 27.47 -14.61
CA VAL A 524 15.21 26.21 -15.36
C VAL A 524 14.33 26.33 -16.60
N GLN A 525 14.92 26.04 -17.74
CA GLN A 525 14.27 26.05 -19.05
C GLN A 525 13.61 24.69 -19.32
N PHE A 526 12.40 24.72 -19.83
CA PHE A 526 11.64 23.56 -20.29
C PHE A 526 11.26 23.80 -21.75
N ASP A 527 11.64 22.86 -22.63
CA ASP A 527 11.37 22.95 -24.07
C ASP A 527 10.68 21.66 -24.54
N ILE A 528 9.46 21.78 -25.06
CA ILE A 528 8.83 20.70 -25.81
C ILE A 528 9.39 20.78 -27.24
N ILE A 529 10.09 19.73 -27.65
CA ILE A 529 10.77 19.67 -28.95
C ILE A 529 10.08 18.74 -29.95
N TRP A 530 9.10 17.96 -29.49
CA TRP A 530 8.29 17.04 -30.30
C TRP A 530 6.91 16.83 -29.65
N PRO A 531 5.83 16.60 -30.42
CA PRO A 531 5.75 16.45 -31.88
C PRO A 531 5.78 17.76 -32.66
N SER A 532 6.30 17.75 -33.90
CA SER A 532 6.15 18.91 -34.78
C SER A 532 4.69 19.07 -35.24
N ALA A 533 4.21 20.31 -35.34
CA ALA A 533 2.80 20.61 -35.65
C ALA A 533 2.30 20.00 -36.98
N ASN A 534 3.22 19.77 -37.92
CA ASN A 534 2.92 19.26 -39.26
C ASN A 534 3.33 17.80 -39.46
N TYR A 535 3.68 17.07 -38.40
CA TYR A 535 4.09 15.67 -38.54
C TYR A 535 2.89 14.79 -38.93
N ALA A 536 3.01 14.09 -40.06
CA ALA A 536 2.01 13.11 -40.48
C ALA A 536 2.10 11.88 -39.55
N VAL A 537 1.06 11.71 -38.73
CA VAL A 537 1.01 10.69 -37.69
C VAL A 537 0.98 9.30 -38.32
N ALA A 538 2.04 8.50 -38.09
CA ALA A 538 2.10 7.11 -38.53
C ALA A 538 1.59 6.14 -37.45
N THR A 539 1.86 6.44 -36.18
CA THR A 539 1.48 5.64 -34.99
C THR A 539 1.23 6.56 -33.80
N ASP A 540 0.63 6.04 -32.73
CA ASP A 540 0.40 6.81 -31.49
C ASP A 540 1.72 7.21 -30.82
N ASN A 541 2.69 6.29 -30.72
CA ASN A 541 4.02 6.55 -30.16
C ASN A 541 4.78 7.65 -30.94
N ALA A 542 4.52 7.79 -32.24
CA ALA A 542 5.13 8.83 -33.06
C ALA A 542 4.68 10.25 -32.67
N GLN A 543 3.58 10.40 -31.93
CA GLN A 543 3.15 11.68 -31.36
C GLN A 543 3.65 11.90 -29.92
N GLY A 544 4.42 10.94 -29.37
CA GLY A 544 4.94 10.97 -28.00
C GLY A 544 5.63 12.27 -27.66
N CYS A 545 5.14 13.05 -26.70
CA CYS A 545 5.82 14.29 -26.28
C CYS A 545 7.33 14.05 -26.01
N VAL A 546 8.18 14.97 -26.44
CA VAL A 546 9.60 14.98 -26.05
C VAL A 546 9.89 16.27 -25.33
N LEU A 547 10.34 16.17 -24.09
CA LEU A 547 10.63 17.29 -23.20
C LEU A 547 12.14 17.35 -22.94
N ARG A 548 12.73 18.52 -23.18
CA ARG A 548 14.08 18.86 -22.76
C ARG A 548 14.01 19.81 -21.56
N ILE A 549 14.81 19.55 -20.54
CA ILE A 549 14.96 20.39 -19.34
C ILE A 549 16.42 20.83 -19.24
N SER A 550 16.69 22.10 -18.95
CA SER A 550 18.06 22.59 -18.76
C SER A 550 18.16 23.70 -17.73
N ASN A 551 19.23 23.68 -16.94
CA ASN A 551 19.62 24.80 -16.08
C ASN A 551 20.73 25.68 -16.70
N GLY A 552 20.94 25.57 -18.01
CA GLY A 552 22.02 26.26 -18.74
C GLY A 552 23.39 25.58 -18.66
N LYS A 553 23.63 24.69 -17.68
CA LYS A 553 24.89 23.93 -17.55
C LYS A 553 24.74 22.47 -17.95
N TYR A 554 23.70 21.82 -17.43
CA TYR A 554 23.36 20.45 -17.76
C TYR A 554 21.94 20.38 -18.31
N SER A 555 21.61 19.27 -18.96
CA SER A 555 20.26 19.04 -19.46
C SER A 555 19.82 17.59 -19.39
N ALA A 556 18.50 17.40 -19.33
CA ALA A 556 17.84 16.11 -19.39
C ALA A 556 16.89 16.06 -20.60
N LEU A 557 16.79 14.90 -21.24
CA LEU A 557 15.86 14.65 -22.34
C LEU A 557 14.96 13.46 -22.01
N ILE A 558 13.65 13.71 -22.00
CA ILE A 558 12.61 12.71 -21.81
C ILE A 558 11.94 12.46 -23.15
N THR A 559 12.06 11.23 -23.65
CA THR A 559 11.76 10.91 -25.05
C THR A 559 10.48 10.10 -25.25
N ALA A 560 9.84 9.65 -24.17
CA ALA A 560 8.71 8.71 -24.25
C ALA A 560 9.05 7.52 -25.17
N ASP A 561 8.15 7.15 -26.08
CA ASP A 561 8.27 5.93 -26.91
C ASP A 561 8.55 6.21 -28.38
N ILE A 562 9.15 7.38 -28.69
CA ILE A 562 9.52 7.76 -30.06
C ILE A 562 10.41 6.70 -30.73
N GLY A 563 10.25 6.54 -32.04
CA GLY A 563 11.02 5.60 -32.85
C GLY A 563 12.16 6.26 -33.63
N LYS A 564 12.87 5.45 -34.42
CA LYS A 564 14.02 5.89 -35.23
C LYS A 564 13.69 7.01 -36.23
N ALA A 565 12.46 7.06 -36.74
CA ALA A 565 12.05 8.11 -37.68
C ALA A 565 11.97 9.47 -36.99
N GLU A 566 11.35 9.49 -35.81
CA GLU A 566 11.24 10.68 -34.96
C GLU A 566 12.61 11.11 -34.44
N GLU A 567 13.48 10.16 -34.07
CA GLU A 567 14.88 10.43 -33.71
C GLU A 567 15.62 11.16 -34.84
N ALA A 568 15.49 10.68 -36.09
CA ALA A 568 16.12 11.31 -37.24
C ALA A 568 15.56 12.73 -37.48
N ALA A 569 14.26 12.93 -37.30
CA ALA A 569 13.62 14.24 -37.41
C ALA A 569 14.13 15.23 -36.35
N LEU A 570 14.30 14.77 -35.10
CA LEU A 570 14.88 15.57 -34.02
C LEU A 570 16.33 15.97 -34.34
N ILE A 571 17.15 15.05 -34.84
CA ILE A 571 18.54 15.35 -35.24
C ILE A 571 18.55 16.40 -36.37
N ALA A 572 17.70 16.23 -37.37
CA ALA A 572 17.57 17.19 -38.48
C ALA A 572 17.12 18.58 -38.01
N ALA A 573 16.31 18.64 -36.95
CA ALA A 573 15.88 19.88 -36.30
C ALA A 573 16.94 20.49 -35.35
N GLY A 574 18.14 19.89 -35.25
CA GLY A 574 19.22 20.41 -34.43
C GLY A 574 19.18 19.93 -32.97
N LEU A 575 18.83 18.66 -32.73
CA LEU A 575 18.84 18.05 -31.40
C LEU A 575 20.14 18.36 -30.64
N ALA A 576 20.00 19.04 -29.51
CA ALA A 576 21.11 19.36 -28.63
C ALA A 576 21.54 18.15 -27.77
N ARG A 577 22.82 18.15 -27.38
CA ARG A 577 23.35 17.23 -26.35
C ARG A 577 22.50 17.32 -25.07
N SER A 578 22.34 16.19 -24.40
CA SER A 578 21.68 16.07 -23.08
C SER A 578 22.48 15.14 -22.19
N ASP A 579 22.73 15.52 -20.94
CA ASP A 579 23.57 14.75 -20.02
C ASP A 579 22.83 13.56 -19.41
N ILE A 580 21.52 13.71 -19.21
CA ILE A 580 20.61 12.64 -18.77
C ILE A 580 19.63 12.35 -19.91
N LEU A 581 19.59 11.10 -20.37
CA LEU A 581 18.65 10.66 -21.39
C LEU A 581 17.77 9.57 -20.80
N LEU A 582 16.46 9.79 -20.79
CA LEU A 582 15.51 8.72 -20.58
C LEU A 582 15.33 8.03 -21.93
N VAL A 583 15.75 6.76 -21.98
CA VAL A 583 15.94 6.02 -23.22
C VAL A 583 14.58 5.81 -23.90
N PRO A 584 14.48 6.08 -25.21
CA PRO A 584 13.20 5.96 -25.89
C PRO A 584 12.65 4.54 -25.87
N HIS A 585 11.34 4.42 -25.68
CA HIS A 585 10.59 3.17 -25.81
C HIS A 585 11.16 2.06 -24.93
N HIS A 586 11.55 2.42 -23.70
CA HIS A 586 12.06 1.51 -22.66
C HIS A 586 13.30 0.70 -23.09
N GLY A 587 13.98 1.08 -24.18
CA GLY A 587 15.08 0.30 -24.77
C GLY A 587 14.65 -0.78 -25.78
N SER A 588 13.59 -0.51 -26.56
CA SER A 588 13.15 -1.33 -27.69
C SER A 588 14.13 -1.31 -28.87
N LYS A 589 14.05 -2.31 -29.76
CA LYS A 589 14.83 -2.33 -31.03
C LYS A 589 14.35 -1.30 -32.06
N THR A 590 13.15 -0.77 -31.86
CA THR A 590 12.48 0.21 -32.75
C THR A 590 12.97 1.65 -32.55
N SER A 591 13.80 1.88 -31.55
CA SER A 591 14.41 3.16 -31.17
C SER A 591 15.91 3.00 -30.90
N SER A 592 16.53 4.04 -30.35
CA SER A 592 17.93 4.15 -29.98
C SER A 592 18.86 3.83 -31.15
N SER A 593 18.68 4.57 -32.25
CA SER A 593 19.60 4.53 -33.38
C SER A 593 20.98 5.07 -33.00
N GLN A 594 22.03 4.58 -33.67
CA GLN A 594 23.40 5.05 -33.42
C GLN A 594 23.54 6.57 -33.62
N PRO A 595 22.99 7.19 -34.68
CA PRO A 595 23.04 8.65 -34.85
C PRO A 595 22.38 9.40 -33.69
N PHE A 596 21.25 8.90 -33.17
CA PHE A 596 20.57 9.52 -32.02
C PHE A 596 21.39 9.45 -30.74
N ILE A 597 21.99 8.29 -30.45
CA ILE A 597 22.88 8.12 -29.30
C ILE A 597 24.09 9.05 -29.43
N SER A 598 24.68 9.13 -30.63
CA SER A 598 25.82 10.01 -30.91
C SER A 598 25.47 11.50 -30.84
N ALA A 599 24.26 11.90 -31.21
CA ALA A 599 23.80 13.29 -31.12
C ALA A 599 23.51 13.71 -29.66
N THR A 600 22.90 12.82 -28.87
CA THR A 600 22.56 13.11 -27.48
C THR A 600 23.77 13.13 -26.55
N GLN A 601 24.81 12.30 -26.81
CA GLN A 601 26.03 12.19 -25.99
C GLN A 601 25.76 12.10 -24.48
N ALA A 602 24.74 11.33 -24.10
CA ALA A 602 24.30 11.25 -22.72
C ALA A 602 25.35 10.61 -21.81
N GLN A 603 25.58 11.25 -20.65
CA GLN A 603 26.39 10.68 -19.58
C GLN A 603 25.61 9.57 -18.86
N TYR A 604 24.30 9.75 -18.68
CA TYR A 604 23.40 8.79 -18.03
C TYR A 604 22.30 8.37 -19.00
N ALA A 605 22.20 7.07 -19.27
CA ALA A 605 21.11 6.46 -20.03
C ALA A 605 20.18 5.73 -19.06
N VAL A 606 18.99 6.29 -18.85
CA VAL A 606 17.99 5.82 -17.90
C VAL A 606 16.95 4.97 -18.63
N PHE A 607 16.88 3.69 -18.28
CA PHE A 607 15.90 2.74 -18.76
C PHE A 607 14.80 2.56 -17.72
N SER A 608 13.61 3.10 -18.02
CA SER A 608 12.40 2.83 -17.27
C SER A 608 11.79 1.53 -17.78
N ALA A 609 12.08 0.42 -17.13
CA ALA A 609 11.64 -0.90 -17.59
C ALA A 609 11.19 -1.76 -16.40
N GLY A 610 10.28 -2.70 -16.67
CA GLY A 610 9.79 -3.61 -15.64
C GLY A 610 10.67 -4.85 -15.49
N PHE A 611 10.88 -5.31 -14.26
CA PHE A 611 11.58 -6.56 -14.00
C PHE A 611 10.91 -7.75 -14.69
N MET A 612 11.70 -8.53 -15.47
CA MET A 612 11.22 -9.66 -16.28
C MET A 612 9.93 -9.35 -17.08
N ASN A 613 9.84 -8.14 -17.66
CA ASN A 613 8.69 -7.72 -18.45
C ASN A 613 8.49 -8.61 -19.70
N ARG A 614 7.24 -8.70 -20.18
CA ARG A 614 6.86 -9.52 -21.33
C ARG A 614 7.52 -9.11 -22.65
N PHE A 615 7.96 -7.86 -22.76
CA PHE A 615 8.58 -7.32 -23.99
C PHE A 615 10.06 -7.69 -24.08
N GLY A 616 10.68 -8.09 -22.97
CA GLY A 616 12.12 -8.32 -22.88
C GLY A 616 12.89 -7.03 -23.12
N HIS A 617 12.42 -5.93 -22.54
CA HIS A 617 13.11 -4.63 -22.47
C HIS A 617 13.94 -4.53 -21.17
N PRO A 618 15.02 -3.74 -21.14
CA PRO A 618 15.73 -3.23 -22.31
C PRO A 618 16.37 -4.37 -23.12
N LYS A 619 16.51 -4.18 -24.43
CA LYS A 619 17.15 -5.20 -25.30
C LYS A 619 18.67 -5.17 -25.09
N PRO A 620 19.36 -6.33 -24.98
CA PRO A 620 20.81 -6.36 -24.78
C PRO A 620 21.61 -5.57 -25.82
N GLU A 621 21.18 -5.61 -27.09
CA GLU A 621 21.80 -4.83 -28.17
C GLU A 621 21.68 -3.31 -27.99
N ILE A 622 20.62 -2.83 -27.33
CA ILE A 622 20.43 -1.40 -27.06
C ILE A 622 21.32 -0.97 -25.89
N ILE A 623 21.37 -1.79 -24.84
CA ILE A 623 22.30 -1.59 -23.72
C ILE A 623 23.74 -1.49 -24.24
N ALA A 624 24.16 -2.43 -25.09
CA ALA A 624 25.49 -2.46 -25.68
C ALA A 624 25.81 -1.19 -26.50
N ARG A 625 24.83 -0.65 -27.25
CA ARG A 625 25.01 0.63 -27.98
C ARG A 625 25.29 1.79 -27.03
N TYR A 626 24.52 1.94 -25.96
CA TYR A 626 24.75 2.99 -24.96
C TYR A 626 26.08 2.81 -24.21
N GLN A 627 26.46 1.58 -23.87
CA GLN A 627 27.76 1.26 -23.27
C GLN A 627 28.91 1.63 -24.21
N SER A 628 28.79 1.32 -25.51
CA SER A 628 29.80 1.69 -26.51
C SER A 628 29.95 3.20 -26.70
N ALA A 629 28.91 3.97 -26.36
CA ALA A 629 28.93 5.43 -26.32
C ALA A 629 29.41 5.99 -24.97
N ASN A 630 29.93 5.14 -24.07
CA ASN A 630 30.38 5.48 -22.71
C ASN A 630 29.29 6.07 -21.79
N ALA A 631 28.02 5.78 -22.06
CA ALA A 631 26.94 6.17 -21.17
C ALA A 631 26.88 5.23 -19.95
N THR A 632 26.63 5.81 -18.77
CA THR A 632 26.32 5.04 -17.57
C THR A 632 24.89 4.51 -17.68
N ILE A 633 24.75 3.19 -17.69
CA ILE A 633 23.46 2.52 -17.79
C ILE A 633 22.80 2.50 -16.42
N LEU A 634 21.57 3.01 -16.35
CA LEU A 634 20.77 3.00 -15.12
C LEU A 634 19.40 2.40 -15.43
N ARG A 635 18.98 1.43 -14.63
CA ARG A 635 17.77 0.65 -14.83
C ARG A 635 16.87 0.74 -13.60
N THR A 636 15.64 1.20 -13.79
CA THR A 636 14.68 1.35 -12.67
C THR A 636 14.31 0.00 -12.05
N ASP A 637 14.25 -1.08 -12.85
CA ASP A 637 13.96 -2.42 -12.32
C ASP A 637 15.07 -2.96 -11.41
N GLU A 638 16.32 -2.54 -11.59
CA GLU A 638 17.45 -3.02 -10.78
C GLU A 638 17.75 -2.10 -9.59
N LEU A 639 17.56 -0.79 -9.79
CA LEU A 639 18.01 0.25 -8.86
C LEU A 639 16.86 0.92 -8.09
N GLY A 640 15.61 0.64 -8.46
CA GLY A 640 14.43 1.38 -8.01
C GLY A 640 14.37 2.77 -8.66
N ALA A 641 13.69 3.71 -8.00
CA ALA A 641 13.63 5.09 -8.44
C ALA A 641 15.03 5.71 -8.53
N LEU A 642 15.26 6.46 -9.60
CA LEU A 642 16.53 7.13 -9.88
C LEU A 642 16.35 8.63 -9.71
N ARG A 643 17.08 9.21 -8.76
CA ARG A 643 17.03 10.63 -8.42
C ARG A 643 18.29 11.34 -8.90
N PHE A 644 18.10 12.41 -9.65
CA PHE A 644 19.15 13.31 -10.12
C PHE A 644 18.91 14.69 -9.52
N GLN A 645 19.84 15.17 -8.70
CA GLN A 645 19.92 16.58 -8.33
C GLN A 645 20.86 17.27 -9.33
N VAL A 646 20.32 18.18 -10.14
CA VAL A 646 21.03 18.83 -11.25
C VAL A 646 21.24 20.31 -10.92
N GLY A 647 22.44 20.61 -10.43
CA GLY A 647 22.88 21.97 -10.13
C GLY A 647 24.20 22.29 -10.83
N GLN A 648 25.21 22.69 -10.06
CA GLN A 648 26.58 22.86 -10.58
C GLN A 648 27.28 21.54 -10.94
N GLN A 649 26.75 20.44 -10.44
CA GLN A 649 27.12 19.06 -10.77
C GLN A 649 25.84 18.22 -10.81
N ILE A 650 25.92 17.04 -11.43
CA ILE A 650 24.85 16.05 -11.40
C ILE A 650 25.15 15.08 -10.25
N GLN A 651 24.26 14.99 -9.27
CA GLN A 651 24.31 13.97 -8.22
C GLN A 651 23.22 12.94 -8.49
N MET A 652 23.62 11.69 -8.72
CA MET A 652 22.71 10.59 -8.96
C MET A 652 22.62 9.70 -7.72
N GLN A 653 21.40 9.35 -7.33
CA GLN A 653 21.11 8.38 -6.27
C GLN A 653 20.06 7.37 -6.73
N ALA A 654 20.19 6.13 -6.27
CA ALA A 654 19.28 5.03 -6.55
C ALA A 654 18.59 4.59 -5.25
N GLU A 655 17.28 4.42 -5.28
CA GLU A 655 16.49 4.16 -4.06
C GLU A 655 16.91 2.87 -3.35
N ARG A 656 17.19 1.78 -4.09
CA ARG A 656 17.67 0.52 -3.52
C ARG A 656 19.05 0.63 -2.87
N HIS A 657 19.87 1.61 -3.26
CA HIS A 657 21.18 1.87 -2.65
C HIS A 657 21.09 2.78 -1.41
N ILE A 658 20.14 3.72 -1.37
CA ILE A 658 19.90 4.58 -0.21
C ILE A 658 19.35 3.74 0.96
N HIS A 659 18.46 2.79 0.66
CA HIS A 659 17.81 1.93 1.65
C HIS A 659 18.10 0.45 1.36
N PRO A 660 19.34 -0.02 1.60
CA PRO A 660 19.67 -1.41 1.35
C PRO A 660 18.95 -2.30 2.37
N HIS A 661 18.15 -3.23 1.88
CA HIS A 661 17.49 -4.25 2.69
C HIS A 661 17.95 -5.64 2.26
N TYR A 662 18.14 -6.54 3.22
CA TYR A 662 18.63 -7.90 2.95
C TYR A 662 17.65 -8.75 2.13
N TRP A 663 16.38 -8.33 2.05
CA TRP A 663 15.34 -9.00 1.27
C TRP A 663 15.21 -8.47 -0.16
N TYR A 664 15.94 -7.41 -0.51
CA TYR A 664 16.00 -6.97 -1.89
C TYR A 664 16.83 -7.94 -2.69
N THR A 665 16.22 -8.45 -3.76
CA THR A 665 16.90 -9.35 -4.69
C THR A 665 18.03 -8.57 -5.36
N SER A 666 19.30 -8.92 -5.08
CA SER A 666 20.41 -8.33 -5.81
C SER A 666 20.42 -8.91 -7.23
N SER A 667 20.21 -8.05 -8.22
CA SER A 667 20.29 -8.42 -9.65
C SER A 667 21.62 -9.07 -10.02
N ALA A 668 22.68 -8.82 -9.22
CA ALA A 668 24.00 -9.42 -9.36
C ALA A 668 24.07 -10.95 -9.16
N LEU A 669 23.04 -11.61 -8.62
CA LEU A 669 23.04 -13.07 -8.42
C LEU A 669 22.46 -13.87 -9.60
N GLN A 670 21.94 -13.22 -10.65
CA GLN A 670 21.28 -13.92 -11.76
C GLN A 670 22.20 -14.34 -12.91
N GLU A 671 23.47 -13.91 -12.96
CA GLU A 671 24.40 -14.38 -14.01
C GLU A 671 24.91 -15.81 -13.81
N ASN A 672 24.59 -16.48 -12.69
CA ASN A 672 25.14 -17.81 -12.36
C ASN A 672 24.11 -18.95 -12.24
N SER A 673 22.88 -18.78 -12.76
CA SER A 673 21.92 -19.89 -12.78
C SER A 673 21.04 -19.87 -14.05
N GLU A 674 21.60 -20.31 -15.16
CA GLU A 674 20.85 -20.97 -16.24
C GLU A 674 20.82 -22.49 -16.03
#